data_AF-A0A9N9XL23-F1
#
_entry.id   AF-A0A9N9XL23-F1
#
_cell.length_a   1.000
_cell.length_b   1.000
_cell.length_c   1.000
_cell.angle_alpha   90.00
_cell.angle_beta   90.00
_cell.angle_gamma   90.00
#
_symmetry.space_group_name_H-M   'P 1'
#
loop_
_entity.id
_entity.type
_entity.pdbx_description
1 polymer ?
#
loop_
_entity_poly.entity_id
_entity_poly.type
_entity_poly.pdbx_seq_one_letter_code
_entity_poly.pdbx_strand_id
1 'polypeptide(L)'
;MKLILPLHFLFAISANCERLCKGLSYQNAAISCLENILVDHLVVPMGLDDTNRTTLVPVLTSNVESCLENRLIARISARLPFITFAMFNMEDVRYSKTRQTRYNAKFYIFFLDDYRNFTDALAMVRRADSFNPTAFFLVYVEGNSGGNAITAGGILRVTKINYLPYAAVLVNLDDAFELYQFVYDYGKKKKRKICGTYPKVTVVDTCVNGTMLKPSKNYNDVRVRENCIVKVVAKEFVPFVLSKTEGFEIDVLQLIGSYLKVTFDVEFYPKSALPNWGGKINGTWTGLVKDVAEKTSVGVGHIVVGLMDSKEFSYSQSYHYASLVWVIPKALDIPKWRILFALFSPQVWALCLGMVLLFAFVFYLVIKLQGGTPRNSLLTATQILIYQPVSHLPRNDLHNVFFLGLCVASIILNSVYTSSLLFYMKNPMTEHQASGLHELIDPFGNPVYEVGGYSKYKSFYNDSETETSRFVYDHYQVSYGENDTLEYWLRRVAHTRRYWTISTLLYAKYVDALDNITRTEDGKSMIFVKSKKPVSVNGVGLIMRRSHPLLGKINKIIQHMLYGGIQLKIRSKYWRVIEKMESLDNSIDMADEPLTFYHLEGAFAFLILGYVLGFLILAMEIIIYRCKKRKNRKMKDIRHLKRKKNNKVHEIR
;
A
#
# COMPACT_ATOMS: atom_id res chain seq x y z
N MET A 1 0.71 37.34 -21.89
CA MET A 1 0.44 38.58 -22.63
C MET A 1 -1.08 38.69 -22.78
N LYS A 2 -1.66 39.75 -22.22
CA LYS A 2 -3.10 39.98 -22.06
C LYS A 2 -3.79 40.15 -23.42
N LEU A 3 -4.77 39.31 -23.74
CA LEU A 3 -5.86 39.70 -24.66
C LEU A 3 -7.10 39.94 -23.79
N ILE A 4 -7.23 41.20 -23.39
CA ILE A 4 -8.44 41.77 -22.81
C ILE A 4 -9.40 41.93 -23.99
N LEU A 5 -10.54 41.24 -23.97
CA LEU A 5 -11.69 41.68 -24.76
C LEU A 5 -12.03 43.09 -24.25
N PRO A 6 -11.96 44.14 -25.09
CA PRO A 6 -12.07 45.50 -24.62
C PRO A 6 -13.49 45.76 -24.11
N LEU A 7 -13.59 46.41 -22.95
CA LEU A 7 -14.84 46.93 -22.36
C LEU A 7 -15.73 47.69 -23.36
N HIS A 8 -15.18 48.19 -24.47
CA HIS A 8 -15.94 48.89 -25.50
C HIS A 8 -16.94 48.02 -26.28
N PHE A 9 -16.75 46.70 -26.38
CA PHE A 9 -17.72 45.84 -27.09
C PHE A 9 -18.99 45.57 -26.27
N LEU A 10 -18.91 45.59 -24.94
CA LEU A 10 -20.06 45.41 -24.04
C LEU A 10 -20.98 46.64 -24.02
N PHE A 11 -20.42 47.85 -24.13
CA PHE A 11 -21.22 49.09 -24.18
C PHE A 11 -21.99 49.28 -25.49
N ALA A 12 -21.45 48.82 -26.63
CA ALA A 12 -22.11 48.95 -27.93
C ALA A 12 -23.33 48.02 -28.08
N ILE A 13 -23.31 46.86 -27.44
CA ILE A 13 -24.44 45.90 -27.46
C ILE A 13 -25.54 46.32 -26.47
N SER A 14 -25.18 46.90 -25.33
CA SER A 14 -26.13 47.45 -24.34
C SER A 14 -27.07 48.50 -24.93
N ALA A 15 -26.55 49.41 -25.78
CA ALA A 15 -27.34 50.52 -26.32
C ALA A 15 -28.35 50.09 -27.39
N ASN A 16 -28.08 49.02 -28.15
CA ASN A 16 -29.02 48.48 -29.14
C ASN A 16 -30.07 47.54 -28.52
N CYS A 17 -29.77 46.90 -27.40
CA CYS A 17 -30.71 46.01 -26.70
C CYS A 17 -31.81 46.81 -25.95
N GLU A 18 -31.50 48.02 -25.46
CA GLU A 18 -32.45 48.90 -24.78
C GLU A 18 -33.65 49.33 -25.65
N ARG A 19 -33.52 49.35 -26.98
CA ARG A 19 -34.59 49.80 -27.89
C ARG A 19 -35.58 48.72 -28.30
N LEU A 20 -35.29 47.43 -28.10
CA LEU A 20 -36.09 46.31 -28.63
C LEU A 20 -36.93 45.55 -27.59
N CYS A 21 -36.75 45.79 -26.29
CA CYS A 21 -37.40 44.99 -25.24
C CYS A 21 -38.59 45.72 -24.58
N LYS A 22 -39.78 45.66 -25.19
CA LYS A 22 -41.05 46.03 -24.53
C LYS A 22 -41.50 44.91 -23.57
N GLY A 23 -40.84 44.84 -22.41
CA GLY A 23 -41.11 43.84 -21.36
C GLY A 23 -40.32 44.08 -20.06
N LEU A 24 -40.17 45.34 -19.64
CA LEU A 24 -39.15 45.73 -18.66
C LEU A 24 -39.35 45.19 -17.23
N SER A 25 -40.58 45.04 -16.72
CA SER A 25 -40.78 44.72 -15.29
C SER A 25 -40.41 43.28 -14.95
N TYR A 26 -40.92 42.33 -15.75
CA TYR A 26 -40.75 40.89 -15.53
C TYR A 26 -39.28 40.44 -15.70
N GLN A 27 -38.62 40.87 -16.78
CA GLN A 27 -37.21 40.54 -17.01
C GLN A 27 -36.28 41.15 -15.94
N ASN A 28 -36.58 42.36 -15.45
CA ASN A 28 -35.82 42.96 -14.37
C ASN A 28 -35.98 42.19 -13.05
N ALA A 29 -37.18 41.67 -12.76
CA ALA A 29 -37.42 40.83 -11.59
C ALA A 29 -36.64 39.51 -11.69
N ALA A 30 -36.68 38.82 -12.84
CA ALA A 30 -35.92 37.59 -13.08
C ALA A 30 -34.40 37.80 -12.90
N ILE A 31 -33.86 38.88 -13.47
CA ILE A 31 -32.44 39.26 -13.33
C ILE A 31 -32.09 39.49 -11.86
N SER A 32 -32.91 40.23 -11.11
CA SER A 32 -32.68 40.48 -9.69
C SER A 32 -32.75 39.20 -8.85
N CYS A 33 -33.64 38.26 -9.17
CA CYS A 33 -33.69 36.95 -8.52
C CYS A 33 -32.42 36.13 -8.78
N LEU A 34 -32.00 36.02 -10.05
CA LEU A 34 -30.78 35.30 -10.45
C LEU A 34 -29.54 35.95 -9.83
N GLU A 35 -29.45 37.28 -9.82
CA GLU A 35 -28.36 38.03 -9.20
C GLU A 35 -28.25 37.71 -7.71
N ASN A 36 -29.36 37.71 -6.97
CA ASN A 36 -29.35 37.39 -5.53
C ASN A 36 -28.89 35.95 -5.27
N ILE A 37 -29.38 34.97 -6.04
CA ILE A 37 -28.95 33.56 -5.94
C ILE A 37 -27.45 33.44 -6.23
N LEU A 38 -26.98 34.09 -7.29
CA LEU A 38 -25.59 34.02 -7.73
C LEU A 38 -24.66 34.70 -6.73
N VAL A 39 -25.00 35.89 -6.23
CA VAL A 39 -24.20 36.61 -5.21
C VAL A 39 -24.11 35.80 -3.91
N ASP A 40 -25.22 35.24 -3.43
CA ASP A 40 -25.22 34.40 -2.21
C ASP A 40 -24.32 33.17 -2.39
N HIS A 41 -24.32 32.57 -3.57
CA HIS A 41 -23.49 31.38 -3.86
C HIS A 41 -22.04 31.69 -4.24
N LEU A 42 -21.75 32.84 -4.84
CA LEU A 42 -20.41 33.23 -5.28
C LEU A 42 -19.62 33.88 -4.14
N VAL A 43 -20.26 34.68 -3.29
CA VAL A 43 -19.57 35.47 -2.25
C VAL A 43 -19.34 34.66 -0.97
N VAL A 44 -20.32 33.85 -0.53
CA VAL A 44 -20.26 33.14 0.76
C VAL A 44 -19.18 32.05 0.84
N PRO A 45 -18.95 31.19 -0.17
CA PRO A 45 -17.93 30.16 -0.09
C PRO A 45 -16.52 30.63 -0.49
N MET A 46 -16.35 31.81 -1.10
CA MET A 46 -15.02 32.28 -1.51
C MET A 46 -14.19 32.80 -0.34
N GLY A 47 -14.80 33.30 0.74
CA GLY A 47 -14.04 34.03 1.76
C GLY A 47 -13.39 35.29 1.17
N LEU A 48 -13.23 36.33 1.98
CA LEU A 48 -12.63 37.59 1.51
C LEU A 48 -11.13 37.43 1.13
N ASP A 49 -10.51 36.27 1.37
CA ASP A 49 -9.08 36.01 1.11
C ASP A 49 -8.77 35.43 -0.28
N ASP A 50 -9.74 34.88 -1.02
CA ASP A 50 -9.49 34.17 -2.30
C ASP A 50 -9.66 35.09 -3.53
N THR A 51 -9.51 36.40 -3.35
CA THR A 51 -9.71 37.47 -4.34
C THR A 51 -8.69 37.47 -5.50
N ASN A 52 -7.63 36.68 -5.39
CA ASN A 52 -6.56 36.59 -6.40
C ASN A 52 -6.82 35.56 -7.52
N ARG A 53 -7.92 34.79 -7.48
CA ARG A 53 -8.23 33.79 -8.52
C ARG A 53 -9.47 34.18 -9.32
N THR A 54 -9.29 34.41 -10.62
CA THR A 54 -10.40 34.59 -11.57
C THR A 54 -11.25 33.33 -11.62
N THR A 55 -12.56 33.47 -11.36
CA THR A 55 -13.51 32.36 -11.41
C THR A 55 -14.21 32.36 -12.76
N LEU A 56 -14.10 31.26 -13.52
CA LEU A 56 -14.80 31.07 -14.79
C LEU A 56 -16.26 30.62 -14.54
N VAL A 57 -17.20 31.33 -15.16
CA VAL A 57 -18.64 30.99 -15.16
C VAL A 57 -19.11 30.81 -16.59
N PRO A 58 -19.26 29.57 -17.08
CA PRO A 58 -19.87 29.28 -18.36
C PRO A 58 -21.36 29.58 -18.32
N VAL A 59 -21.82 30.38 -19.28
CA VAL A 59 -23.23 30.69 -19.52
C VAL A 59 -23.63 30.04 -20.83
N LEU A 60 -24.62 29.15 -20.79
CA LEU A 60 -25.16 28.49 -21.97
C LEU A 60 -26.57 28.96 -22.24
N THR A 61 -26.84 29.26 -23.51
CA THR A 61 -28.13 29.76 -23.96
C THR A 61 -28.65 29.00 -25.16
N SER A 62 -29.98 28.82 -25.19
CA SER A 62 -30.71 28.33 -26.37
C SER A 62 -30.91 29.39 -27.43
N ASN A 63 -30.72 30.68 -27.13
CA ASN A 63 -31.12 31.76 -28.03
C ASN A 63 -30.09 32.91 -28.04
N VAL A 64 -29.59 33.25 -29.22
CA VAL A 64 -28.45 34.18 -29.43
C VAL A 64 -28.79 35.64 -29.08
N GLU A 65 -30.07 35.98 -29.02
CA GLU A 65 -30.57 37.35 -28.86
C GLU A 65 -31.28 37.62 -27.52
N SER A 66 -30.97 36.84 -26.47
CA SER A 66 -31.58 37.06 -25.16
C SER A 66 -30.98 38.30 -24.45
N CYS A 67 -31.74 39.40 -24.42
CA CYS A 67 -31.41 40.63 -23.68
C CYS A 67 -31.17 40.37 -22.19
N LEU A 68 -31.83 39.36 -21.63
CA LEU A 68 -31.79 38.97 -20.23
C LEU A 68 -30.37 38.58 -19.79
N GLU A 69 -29.68 37.75 -20.57
CA GLU A 69 -28.34 37.24 -20.27
C GLU A 69 -27.29 38.34 -20.24
N ASN A 70 -27.27 39.18 -21.28
CA ASN A 70 -26.33 40.29 -21.38
C ASN A 70 -26.50 41.27 -20.22
N ARG A 71 -27.75 41.53 -19.81
CA ARG A 71 -28.03 42.41 -18.65
C ARG A 71 -27.65 41.76 -17.32
N LEU A 72 -27.86 40.45 -17.14
CA LEU A 72 -27.39 39.73 -15.95
C LEU A 72 -25.86 39.75 -15.84
N ILE A 73 -25.16 39.45 -16.94
CA ILE A 73 -23.69 39.46 -16.99
C ILE A 73 -23.15 40.86 -16.67
N ALA A 74 -23.75 41.90 -17.25
CA ALA A 74 -23.35 43.28 -16.98
C ALA A 74 -23.53 43.66 -15.50
N ARG A 75 -24.68 43.29 -14.89
CA ARG A 75 -24.94 43.54 -13.46
C ARG A 75 -23.97 42.79 -12.55
N ILE A 76 -23.74 41.50 -12.79
CA ILE A 76 -22.83 40.72 -11.96
C ILE A 76 -21.39 41.16 -12.14
N SER A 77 -20.95 41.45 -13.37
CA SER A 77 -19.59 41.94 -13.62
C SER A 77 -19.33 43.29 -12.95
N ALA A 78 -20.35 44.16 -12.85
CA ALA A 78 -20.27 45.40 -12.10
C ALA A 78 -20.16 45.18 -10.58
N ARG A 79 -20.83 44.14 -10.05
CA ARG A 79 -20.86 43.83 -8.62
C ARG A 79 -19.67 42.96 -8.15
N LEU A 80 -19.12 42.13 -9.03
CA LEU A 80 -18.05 41.15 -8.76
C LEU A 80 -17.02 41.16 -9.92
N PRO A 81 -16.05 42.11 -9.91
CA PRO A 81 -15.14 42.33 -11.04
C PRO A 81 -14.11 41.20 -11.28
N PHE A 82 -13.99 40.26 -10.34
CA PHE A 82 -13.06 39.12 -10.40
C PHE A 82 -13.63 37.87 -11.08
N ILE A 83 -14.87 37.95 -11.60
CA ILE A 83 -15.54 36.85 -12.29
C ILE A 83 -15.36 37.00 -13.80
N THR A 84 -15.03 35.90 -14.48
CA THR A 84 -14.93 35.85 -15.94
C THR A 84 -16.07 35.00 -16.49
N PHE A 85 -16.91 35.59 -17.34
CA PHE A 85 -17.98 34.87 -18.03
C PHE A 85 -17.51 34.34 -19.37
N ALA A 86 -17.89 33.11 -19.71
CA ALA A 86 -17.70 32.54 -21.03
C ALA A 86 -19.07 32.13 -21.58
N MET A 87 -19.50 32.79 -22.65
CA MET A 87 -20.81 32.56 -23.25
C MET A 87 -20.69 31.50 -24.36
N PHE A 88 -21.56 30.50 -24.32
CA PHE A 88 -21.63 29.43 -25.32
C PHE A 88 -23.05 29.35 -25.87
N ASN A 89 -23.18 29.56 -27.18
CA ASN A 89 -24.44 29.37 -27.90
C ASN A 89 -24.62 27.89 -28.26
N MET A 90 -25.82 27.34 -28.06
CA MET A 90 -26.13 25.95 -28.45
C MET A 90 -26.16 25.72 -29.97
N GLU A 91 -26.40 26.76 -30.79
CA GLU A 91 -26.46 26.63 -32.26
C GLU A 91 -25.09 26.73 -32.95
N ASP A 92 -24.19 27.61 -32.50
CA ASP A 92 -22.86 27.85 -33.13
C ASP A 92 -21.82 26.74 -32.88
N VAL A 93 -22.08 25.83 -31.95
CA VAL A 93 -21.06 24.89 -31.44
C VAL A 93 -21.01 23.56 -32.22
N ARG A 94 -21.76 23.42 -33.32
CA ARG A 94 -21.49 22.32 -34.28
C ARG A 94 -20.12 22.44 -34.97
N TYR A 95 -19.43 23.58 -34.89
CA TYR A 95 -18.22 23.84 -35.71
C TYR A 95 -16.97 24.37 -34.99
N SER A 96 -16.95 24.53 -33.66
CA SER A 96 -15.83 25.22 -33.01
C SER A 96 -15.03 24.34 -32.03
N LYS A 97 -13.87 23.84 -32.49
CA LYS A 97 -12.74 23.46 -31.62
C LYS A 97 -11.91 24.72 -31.32
N THR A 98 -12.35 25.60 -30.41
CA THR A 98 -11.53 26.75 -30.02
C THR A 98 -10.91 26.61 -28.64
N ARG A 99 -9.58 26.83 -28.64
CA ARG A 99 -8.60 26.88 -27.55
C ARG A 99 -9.20 27.15 -26.16
N GLN A 100 -9.33 26.08 -25.37
CA GLN A 100 -9.85 26.12 -24.02
C GLN A 100 -8.74 26.45 -23.01
N THR A 101 -9.03 27.41 -22.14
CA THR A 101 -8.19 27.78 -21.01
C THR A 101 -8.37 26.75 -19.88
N ARG A 102 -7.26 26.34 -19.23
CA ARG A 102 -7.21 25.35 -18.13
C ARG A 102 -7.83 25.89 -16.81
N TYR A 103 -9.08 26.35 -16.82
CA TYR A 103 -9.78 26.79 -15.61
C TYR A 103 -10.96 25.89 -15.31
N ASN A 104 -10.96 25.27 -14.13
CA ASN A 104 -12.10 24.50 -13.63
C ASN A 104 -13.22 25.48 -13.24
N ALA A 105 -14.35 25.45 -13.96
CA ALA A 105 -15.47 26.31 -13.62
C ALA A 105 -16.05 25.95 -12.25
N LYS A 106 -16.41 26.95 -11.45
CA LYS A 106 -17.07 26.75 -10.14
C LYS A 106 -18.61 26.80 -10.24
N PHE A 107 -19.13 27.39 -11.32
CA PHE A 107 -20.56 27.64 -11.53
C PHE A 107 -20.91 27.47 -13.00
N TYR A 108 -22.08 26.92 -13.29
CA TYR A 108 -22.67 26.84 -14.64
C TYR A 108 -24.08 27.43 -14.62
N ILE A 109 -24.40 28.26 -15.61
CA ILE A 109 -25.73 28.84 -15.77
C ILE A 109 -26.29 28.41 -17.12
N PHE A 110 -27.51 27.85 -17.11
CA PHE A 110 -28.23 27.43 -18.32
C PHE A 110 -29.50 28.28 -18.44
N PHE A 111 -29.66 28.95 -19.58
CA PHE A 111 -30.90 29.61 -19.98
C PHE A 111 -31.57 28.74 -21.03
N LEU A 112 -32.78 28.27 -20.72
CA LEU A 112 -33.51 27.33 -21.57
C LEU A 112 -34.93 27.81 -21.83
N ASP A 113 -35.34 27.74 -23.09
CA ASP A 113 -36.74 27.93 -23.49
C ASP A 113 -37.60 26.69 -23.15
N ASP A 114 -37.02 25.49 -23.29
CA ASP A 114 -37.65 24.19 -23.01
C ASP A 114 -36.67 23.26 -22.26
N TYR A 115 -37.18 22.44 -21.32
CA TYR A 115 -36.41 21.46 -20.58
C TYR A 115 -35.78 20.38 -21.46
N ARG A 116 -36.35 20.10 -22.64
CA ARG A 116 -35.81 19.09 -23.58
C ARG A 116 -34.39 19.45 -24.02
N ASN A 117 -34.11 20.74 -24.17
CA ASN A 117 -32.80 21.26 -24.58
C ASN A 117 -31.73 21.10 -23.50
N PHE A 118 -32.11 20.86 -22.23
CA PHE A 118 -31.14 20.71 -21.14
C PHE A 118 -30.19 19.52 -21.34
N THR A 119 -30.69 18.40 -21.87
CA THR A 119 -29.89 17.18 -22.02
C THR A 119 -28.75 17.40 -23.01
N ASP A 120 -29.04 18.08 -24.12
CA ASP A 120 -28.06 18.42 -25.14
C ASP A 120 -27.08 19.48 -24.64
N ALA A 121 -27.58 20.53 -23.97
CA ALA A 121 -26.76 21.55 -23.33
C ALA A 121 -25.75 20.94 -22.35
N LEU A 122 -26.22 20.01 -21.50
CA LEU A 122 -25.38 19.34 -20.53
C LEU A 122 -24.37 18.41 -21.21
N ALA A 123 -24.76 17.70 -22.27
CA ALA A 123 -23.85 16.86 -23.04
C ALA A 123 -22.71 17.68 -23.67
N MET A 124 -22.98 18.91 -24.11
CA MET A 124 -21.96 19.83 -24.61
C MET A 124 -20.98 20.26 -23.52
N VAL A 125 -21.50 20.72 -22.38
CA VAL A 125 -20.68 21.14 -21.22
C VAL A 125 -19.78 20.03 -20.72
N ARG A 126 -20.27 18.78 -20.71
CA ARG A 126 -19.49 17.61 -20.32
C ARG A 126 -18.30 17.29 -21.23
N ARG A 127 -18.31 17.78 -22.48
CA ARG A 127 -17.20 17.61 -23.43
C ARG A 127 -16.15 18.73 -23.32
N ALA A 128 -16.42 19.80 -22.57
CA ALA A 128 -15.47 20.88 -22.38
C ALA A 128 -14.39 20.51 -21.36
N ASP A 129 -13.14 20.94 -21.60
CA ASP A 129 -12.01 20.71 -20.69
C ASP A 129 -12.20 21.43 -19.34
N SER A 130 -13.06 22.46 -19.29
CA SER A 130 -13.41 23.18 -18.06
C SER A 130 -14.49 22.48 -17.22
N PHE A 131 -15.03 21.34 -17.69
CA PHE A 131 -16.10 20.62 -17.03
C PHE A 131 -15.74 20.24 -15.59
N ASN A 132 -16.55 20.72 -14.65
CA ASN A 132 -16.38 20.41 -13.24
C ASN A 132 -17.70 19.85 -12.69
N PRO A 133 -17.78 18.53 -12.41
CA PRO A 133 -19.00 17.92 -11.89
C PRO A 133 -19.33 18.34 -10.44
N THR A 134 -18.41 19.00 -9.74
CA THR A 134 -18.62 19.53 -8.38
C THR A 134 -19.04 21.00 -8.35
N ALA A 135 -19.14 21.64 -9.51
CA ALA A 135 -19.66 23.00 -9.64
C ALA A 135 -21.15 23.09 -9.29
N PHE A 136 -21.64 24.31 -9.06
CA PHE A 136 -23.06 24.58 -8.90
C PHE A 136 -23.71 24.83 -10.26
N PHE A 137 -24.77 24.10 -10.57
CA PHE A 137 -25.52 24.15 -11.83
C PHE A 137 -26.84 24.89 -11.58
N LEU A 138 -26.99 26.09 -12.14
CA LEU A 138 -28.22 26.87 -12.09
C LEU A 138 -28.91 26.80 -13.45
N VAL A 139 -30.16 26.37 -13.48
CA VAL A 139 -30.95 26.27 -14.71
C VAL A 139 -32.15 27.21 -14.60
N TYR A 140 -32.26 28.17 -15.51
CA TYR A 140 -33.41 29.04 -15.67
C TYR A 140 -34.26 28.55 -16.84
N VAL A 141 -35.56 28.43 -16.62
CA VAL A 141 -36.53 27.98 -17.64
C VAL A 141 -37.57 29.08 -17.86
N GLU A 142 -37.66 29.59 -19.09
CA GLU A 142 -38.54 30.71 -19.45
C GLU A 142 -39.97 30.25 -19.82
N GLY A 143 -40.12 29.04 -20.37
CA GLY A 143 -41.38 28.56 -20.95
C GLY A 143 -42.46 28.09 -19.96
N ASN A 144 -43.72 28.48 -20.22
CA ASN A 144 -44.92 28.09 -19.47
C ASN A 144 -45.57 26.81 -20.03
N SER A 145 -44.88 25.66 -19.95
CA SER A 145 -45.40 24.39 -20.45
C SER A 145 -45.58 23.35 -19.33
N GLY A 146 -46.85 23.15 -18.94
CA GLY A 146 -47.34 21.94 -18.27
C GLY A 146 -46.67 21.59 -16.94
N GLY A 147 -47.12 22.21 -15.84
CA GLY A 147 -46.79 21.78 -14.48
C GLY A 147 -45.33 22.00 -14.11
N ASN A 148 -45.01 23.20 -13.66
CA ASN A 148 -43.66 23.70 -13.36
C ASN A 148 -42.82 22.78 -12.44
N ALA A 149 -43.45 22.05 -11.52
CA ALA A 149 -42.80 21.05 -10.68
C ALA A 149 -42.36 19.78 -11.43
N ILE A 150 -43.08 19.39 -12.49
CA ILE A 150 -42.74 18.25 -13.36
C ILE A 150 -41.52 18.62 -14.22
N THR A 151 -41.51 19.81 -14.80
CA THR A 151 -40.42 20.34 -15.63
C THR A 151 -39.12 20.48 -14.82
N ALA A 152 -39.19 21.13 -13.65
CA ALA A 152 -38.06 21.21 -12.72
C ALA A 152 -37.61 19.83 -12.24
N GLY A 153 -38.56 18.93 -11.95
CA GLY A 153 -38.28 17.56 -11.57
C GLY A 153 -37.60 16.74 -12.67
N GLY A 154 -37.93 16.97 -13.93
CA GLY A 154 -37.30 16.38 -15.10
C GLY A 154 -35.84 16.80 -15.25
N ILE A 155 -35.56 18.10 -15.20
CA ILE A 155 -34.20 18.66 -15.26
C ILE A 155 -33.35 18.13 -14.10
N LEU A 156 -33.87 18.17 -12.88
CA LEU A 156 -33.19 17.62 -11.71
C LEU A 156 -32.95 16.11 -11.85
N ARG A 157 -33.88 15.32 -12.41
CA ARG A 157 -33.59 13.89 -12.70
C ARG A 157 -32.43 13.72 -13.67
N VAL A 158 -32.33 14.55 -14.71
CA VAL A 158 -31.18 14.53 -15.64
C VAL A 158 -29.89 14.88 -14.92
N THR A 159 -29.87 15.91 -14.07
CA THR A 159 -28.66 16.24 -13.29
C THR A 159 -28.24 15.10 -12.35
N LYS A 160 -29.20 14.41 -11.73
CA LYS A 160 -28.95 13.23 -10.89
C LYS A 160 -28.38 12.05 -11.66
N ILE A 161 -28.95 11.72 -12.82
CA ILE A 161 -28.45 10.64 -13.71
C ILE A 161 -27.01 10.94 -14.15
N ASN A 162 -26.69 12.23 -14.33
CA ASN A 162 -25.36 12.70 -14.70
C ASN A 162 -24.46 12.98 -13.48
N TYR A 163 -24.89 12.62 -12.26
CA TYR A 163 -24.12 12.76 -11.02
C TYR A 163 -23.68 14.18 -10.66
N LEU A 164 -24.55 15.17 -10.86
CA LEU A 164 -24.33 16.56 -10.50
C LEU A 164 -25.04 16.86 -9.17
N PRO A 165 -24.32 16.91 -8.02
CA PRO A 165 -24.94 17.03 -6.70
C PRO A 165 -25.57 18.39 -6.44
N TYR A 166 -25.01 19.44 -7.04
CA TYR A 166 -25.36 20.82 -6.76
C TYR A 166 -26.09 21.41 -7.96
N ALA A 167 -27.39 21.19 -8.04
CA ALA A 167 -28.23 21.69 -9.11
C ALA A 167 -29.47 22.39 -8.57
N ALA A 168 -29.79 23.54 -9.15
CA ALA A 168 -30.99 24.31 -8.85
C ALA A 168 -31.68 24.72 -10.14
N VAL A 169 -33.01 24.69 -10.13
CA VAL A 169 -33.85 25.06 -11.26
C VAL A 169 -34.75 26.20 -10.84
N LEU A 170 -34.62 27.36 -11.48
CA LEU A 170 -35.49 28.50 -11.30
C LEU A 170 -36.55 28.46 -12.40
N VAL A 171 -37.81 28.35 -12.02
CA VAL A 171 -38.95 28.30 -12.96
C VAL A 171 -39.86 29.50 -12.72
N ASN A 172 -40.30 30.09 -13.82
CA ASN A 172 -41.29 31.16 -13.80
C ASN A 172 -42.71 30.64 -13.47
N LEU A 173 -43.37 31.25 -12.49
CA LEU A 173 -44.84 31.29 -12.38
C LEU A 173 -45.26 32.74 -12.62
N ASP A 174 -46.33 32.96 -13.38
CA ASP A 174 -46.87 34.27 -13.81
C ASP A 174 -46.41 35.52 -13.01
N ASP A 175 -46.54 35.53 -11.67
CA ASP A 175 -46.14 36.63 -10.77
C ASP A 175 -44.97 36.34 -9.79
N ALA A 176 -44.38 35.13 -9.79
CA ALA A 176 -43.31 34.72 -8.88
C ALA A 176 -42.37 33.63 -9.46
N PHE A 177 -41.09 33.63 -9.07
CA PHE A 177 -40.14 32.59 -9.49
C PHE A 177 -39.93 31.57 -8.37
N GLU A 178 -40.08 30.28 -8.66
CA GLU A 178 -39.80 29.22 -7.68
C GLU A 178 -38.46 28.56 -7.94
N LEU A 179 -37.65 28.43 -6.89
CA LEU A 179 -36.36 27.76 -6.91
C LEU A 179 -36.50 26.32 -6.42
N TYR A 180 -36.38 25.38 -7.36
CA TYR A 180 -36.42 23.95 -7.11
C TYR A 180 -35.01 23.38 -6.92
N GLN A 181 -34.84 22.55 -5.89
CA GLN A 181 -33.62 21.76 -5.71
C GLN A 181 -33.97 20.37 -5.18
N PHE A 182 -33.00 19.46 -5.29
CA PHE A 182 -33.03 18.23 -4.54
C PHE A 182 -32.71 18.49 -3.08
N VAL A 183 -33.71 18.32 -2.23
CA VAL A 183 -33.51 18.32 -0.79
C VAL A 183 -33.56 16.89 -0.29
N TYR A 184 -32.48 16.47 0.33
CA TYR A 184 -32.43 15.19 1.05
C TYR A 184 -33.23 15.35 2.35
N ASP A 185 -34.19 14.45 2.58
CA ASP A 185 -34.99 14.47 3.80
C ASP A 185 -34.14 14.03 4.99
N TYR A 186 -33.61 15.01 5.75
CA TYR A 186 -32.95 14.76 7.04
C TYR A 186 -33.93 14.65 8.21
N GLY A 187 -35.21 14.43 7.94
CA GLY A 187 -36.24 14.14 8.92
C GLY A 187 -36.79 15.36 9.66
N LYS A 188 -38.10 15.58 9.54
CA LYS A 188 -38.87 16.57 10.33
C LYS A 188 -39.56 15.99 11.58
N LYS A 189 -39.38 14.71 11.91
CA LYS A 189 -40.15 14.07 13.01
C LYS A 189 -39.27 13.17 13.88
N LYS A 190 -39.64 13.03 15.17
CA LYS A 190 -39.06 12.23 16.27
C LYS A 190 -38.79 10.72 15.97
N LYS A 191 -38.95 10.24 14.73
CA LYS A 191 -38.62 8.87 14.31
C LYS A 191 -37.25 8.86 13.64
N ARG A 192 -36.36 7.95 14.07
CA ARG A 192 -35.04 7.68 13.47
C ARG A 192 -35.19 7.52 11.95
N LYS A 193 -34.63 8.44 11.16
CA LYS A 193 -34.68 8.41 9.69
C LYS A 193 -33.27 8.19 9.11
N ILE A 194 -33.21 7.41 8.04
CA ILE A 194 -31.97 7.08 7.31
C ILE A 194 -31.55 8.30 6.48
N CYS A 195 -30.38 8.87 6.76
CA CYS A 195 -29.80 9.98 6.03
C CYS A 195 -29.53 9.63 4.58
N GLY A 196 -29.72 10.59 3.67
CA GLY A 196 -29.28 10.45 2.28
C GLY A 196 -30.17 9.51 1.44
N THR A 197 -31.30 9.04 1.97
CA THR A 197 -32.26 8.26 1.18
C THR A 197 -33.14 9.19 0.34
N TYR A 198 -33.13 8.93 -0.98
CA TYR A 198 -33.94 9.53 -2.04
C TYR A 198 -34.17 11.06 -1.93
N PRO A 199 -33.40 11.89 -2.66
CA PRO A 199 -33.65 13.33 -2.66
C PRO A 199 -35.05 13.61 -3.23
N LYS A 200 -35.82 14.43 -2.51
CA LYS A 200 -37.13 14.89 -2.97
C LYS A 200 -36.96 16.24 -3.65
N VAL A 201 -37.63 16.44 -4.77
CA VAL A 201 -37.73 17.74 -5.42
C VAL A 201 -38.63 18.61 -4.55
N THR A 202 -38.11 19.73 -4.07
CA THR A 202 -38.87 20.68 -3.24
C THR A 202 -38.55 22.11 -3.63
N VAL A 203 -39.54 22.98 -3.51
CA VAL A 203 -39.34 24.43 -3.58
C VAL A 203 -38.54 24.86 -2.35
N VAL A 204 -37.31 25.31 -2.57
CA VAL A 204 -36.41 25.77 -1.51
C VAL A 204 -36.74 27.21 -1.14
N ASP A 205 -37.03 28.03 -2.14
CA ASP A 205 -37.37 29.43 -1.97
C ASP A 205 -38.21 29.94 -3.16
N THR A 206 -38.84 31.08 -2.96
CA THR A 206 -39.69 31.75 -3.95
C THR A 206 -39.25 33.21 -4.03
N CYS A 207 -39.03 33.70 -5.25
CA CYS A 207 -38.69 35.07 -5.52
C CYS A 207 -39.92 35.84 -6.00
N VAL A 208 -40.23 36.95 -5.33
CA VAL A 208 -41.34 37.84 -5.69
C VAL A 208 -40.76 39.24 -5.88
N ASN A 209 -41.08 39.90 -7.00
CA ASN A 209 -40.58 41.24 -7.36
C ASN A 209 -39.06 41.42 -7.23
N GLY A 210 -38.27 40.41 -7.61
CA GLY A 210 -36.81 40.47 -7.58
C GLY A 210 -36.18 40.21 -6.21
N THR A 211 -36.98 39.85 -5.19
CA THR A 211 -36.51 39.54 -3.83
C THR A 211 -36.86 38.11 -3.41
N MET A 212 -35.89 37.40 -2.86
CA MET A 212 -36.07 36.04 -2.32
C MET A 212 -36.80 36.10 -0.97
N LEU A 213 -37.87 35.31 -0.78
CA LEU A 213 -38.69 35.33 0.44
C LEU A 213 -37.97 34.70 1.65
N LYS A 214 -37.10 33.72 1.42
CA LYS A 214 -36.30 33.05 2.46
C LYS A 214 -34.82 33.06 2.07
N PRO A 215 -34.15 34.24 2.11
CA PRO A 215 -32.73 34.35 1.75
C PRO A 215 -31.91 33.40 2.63
N SER A 216 -31.64 32.22 2.09
CA SER A 216 -30.90 31.19 2.78
C SER A 216 -29.44 31.50 2.55
N LYS A 217 -28.68 31.76 3.61
CA LYS A 217 -27.24 32.05 3.56
C LYS A 217 -26.40 30.94 2.89
N ASN A 218 -27.00 29.79 2.56
CA ASN A 218 -26.40 28.75 1.71
C ASN A 218 -27.50 27.80 1.22
N TYR A 219 -27.94 27.89 -0.04
CA TYR A 219 -28.84 26.88 -0.60
C TYR A 219 -28.16 25.50 -0.73
N ASN A 220 -26.81 25.44 -0.69
CA ASN A 220 -26.02 24.20 -0.69
C ASN A 220 -25.75 23.63 0.71
N ASP A 221 -26.11 24.32 1.79
CA ASP A 221 -25.87 23.79 3.13
C ASP A 221 -26.88 22.69 3.43
N VAL A 222 -26.46 21.47 3.15
CA VAL A 222 -27.10 20.24 3.61
C VAL A 222 -27.20 20.31 5.13
N ARG A 223 -28.30 20.84 5.67
CA ARG A 223 -28.53 20.92 7.12
C ARG A 223 -28.64 19.50 7.66
N VAL A 224 -27.51 18.97 8.12
CA VAL A 224 -27.42 17.72 8.84
C VAL A 224 -28.12 17.96 10.17
N ARG A 225 -29.28 17.34 10.35
CA ARG A 225 -30.04 17.43 11.59
C ARG A 225 -29.51 16.40 12.58
N GLU A 226 -29.57 16.76 13.86
CA GLU A 226 -29.18 15.88 14.97
C GLU A 226 -30.00 14.58 14.94
N ASN A 227 -29.35 13.43 15.20
CA ASN A 227 -29.94 12.08 15.25
C ASN A 227 -30.32 11.44 13.90
N CYS A 228 -29.55 11.70 12.84
CA CYS A 228 -29.73 11.06 11.55
C CYS A 228 -28.84 9.80 11.42
N ILE A 229 -29.36 8.70 10.84
CA ILE A 229 -28.64 7.41 10.69
C ILE A 229 -28.09 7.24 9.27
N VAL A 230 -26.78 7.06 9.11
CA VAL A 230 -26.14 6.71 7.83
C VAL A 230 -25.85 5.22 7.81
N LYS A 231 -26.44 4.47 6.87
CA LYS A 231 -26.13 3.04 6.68
C LYS A 231 -24.76 2.86 6.05
N VAL A 232 -23.91 2.08 6.73
CA VAL A 232 -22.56 1.74 6.31
C VAL A 232 -22.46 0.23 6.12
N VAL A 233 -21.98 -0.20 4.97
CA VAL A 233 -21.54 -1.59 4.79
C VAL A 233 -20.05 -1.69 5.08
N ALA A 234 -19.66 -2.60 5.95
CA ALA A 234 -18.26 -2.78 6.36
C ALA A 234 -17.77 -4.17 5.99
N LYS A 235 -16.57 -4.25 5.43
CA LYS A 235 -15.85 -5.51 5.32
C LYS A 235 -14.92 -5.67 6.52
N GLU A 236 -14.98 -6.83 7.16
CA GLU A 236 -14.01 -7.19 8.19
C GLU A 236 -12.59 -7.25 7.59
N PHE A 237 -11.70 -6.47 8.17
CA PHE A 237 -10.33 -6.34 7.71
C PHE A 237 -9.49 -5.76 8.84
N VAL A 238 -8.80 -6.62 9.58
CA VAL A 238 -8.05 -6.21 10.78
C VAL A 238 -6.81 -5.37 10.42
N PRO A 239 -6.43 -4.34 11.19
CA PRO A 239 -7.15 -3.72 12.30
C PRO A 239 -8.13 -2.61 11.87
N PHE A 240 -8.43 -2.48 10.57
CA PHE A 240 -9.28 -1.41 10.04
C PHE A 240 -10.74 -1.54 10.49
N VAL A 241 -11.29 -2.74 10.44
CA VAL A 241 -12.62 -3.06 10.97
C VAL A 241 -12.53 -4.39 11.73
N LEU A 242 -12.71 -4.33 13.05
CA LEU A 242 -12.66 -5.49 13.97
C LEU A 242 -14.07 -5.91 14.39
N SER A 243 -14.91 -4.95 14.75
CA SER A 243 -16.31 -5.14 15.14
C SER A 243 -17.15 -3.95 14.66
N LYS A 244 -18.46 -3.95 14.95
CA LYS A 244 -19.32 -2.79 14.63
C LYS A 244 -18.94 -1.53 15.42
N THR A 245 -18.19 -1.68 16.50
CA THR A 245 -17.82 -0.60 17.43
C THR A 245 -16.33 -0.37 17.55
N GLU A 246 -15.50 -1.23 16.95
CA GLU A 246 -14.04 -1.17 17.06
C GLU A 246 -13.34 -1.43 15.73
N GLY A 247 -12.23 -0.73 15.52
CA GLY A 247 -11.40 -0.78 14.32
C GLY A 247 -10.95 0.62 13.94
N PHE A 248 -9.81 0.73 13.26
CA PHE A 248 -9.25 2.03 12.86
C PHE A 248 -10.24 2.87 12.02
N GLU A 249 -10.95 2.26 11.05
CA GLU A 249 -11.97 2.96 10.27
C GLU A 249 -13.24 3.23 11.07
N ILE A 250 -13.58 2.35 12.02
CA ILE A 250 -14.74 2.54 12.89
C ILE A 250 -14.52 3.73 13.83
N ASP A 251 -13.32 3.86 14.40
CA ASP A 251 -12.94 5.02 15.22
C ASP A 251 -13.00 6.32 14.40
N VAL A 252 -12.55 6.29 13.14
CA VAL A 252 -12.67 7.42 12.20
C VAL A 252 -14.15 7.75 11.93
N LEU A 253 -15.00 6.75 11.68
CA LEU A 253 -16.43 6.95 11.49
C LEU A 253 -17.11 7.53 12.74
N GLN A 254 -16.77 7.03 13.93
CA GLN A 254 -17.32 7.54 15.19
C GLN A 254 -16.94 9.01 15.41
N LEU A 255 -15.69 9.39 15.11
CA LEU A 255 -15.23 10.77 15.19
C LEU A 255 -15.96 11.67 14.17
N ILE A 256 -16.09 11.22 12.93
CA ILE A 256 -16.88 11.94 11.92
C ILE A 256 -18.33 12.09 12.38
N GLY A 257 -18.88 11.03 12.97
CA GLY A 257 -20.25 10.97 13.50
C GLY A 257 -20.48 11.97 14.62
N SER A 258 -19.53 12.09 15.55
CA SER A 258 -19.61 13.04 16.66
C SER A 258 -19.56 14.50 16.19
N TYR A 259 -18.74 14.81 15.18
CA TYR A 259 -18.66 16.15 14.59
C TYR A 259 -19.90 16.52 13.78
N LEU A 260 -20.47 15.57 13.03
CA LEU A 260 -21.67 15.78 12.22
C LEU A 260 -22.97 15.60 13.01
N LYS A 261 -22.90 15.11 14.25
CA LYS A 261 -24.05 14.68 15.07
C LYS A 261 -24.94 13.64 14.36
N VAL A 262 -24.30 12.71 13.67
CA VAL A 262 -24.94 11.58 12.95
C VAL A 262 -24.49 10.24 13.53
N THR A 263 -25.35 9.23 13.41
CA THR A 263 -25.06 7.86 13.81
C THR A 263 -24.73 7.04 12.56
N PHE A 264 -23.56 6.41 12.53
CA PHE A 264 -23.25 5.42 11.49
C PHE A 264 -23.73 4.04 11.95
N ASP A 265 -24.65 3.45 11.20
CA ASP A 265 -25.16 2.10 11.46
C ASP A 265 -24.41 1.11 10.56
N VAL A 266 -23.57 0.28 11.19
CA VAL A 266 -22.60 -0.57 10.50
C VAL A 266 -23.15 -1.99 10.37
N GLU A 267 -23.31 -2.42 9.12
CA GLU A 267 -23.66 -3.79 8.74
C GLU A 267 -22.46 -4.49 8.11
N PHE A 268 -22.16 -5.71 8.54
CA PHE A 268 -21.04 -6.47 7.99
C PHE A 268 -21.40 -7.12 6.66
N TYR A 269 -20.51 -6.98 5.68
CA TYR A 269 -20.57 -7.77 4.47
C TYR A 269 -20.19 -9.23 4.78
N PRO A 270 -20.95 -10.24 4.32
CA PRO A 270 -20.69 -11.63 4.66
C PRO A 270 -19.30 -12.09 4.24
N LYS A 271 -18.56 -12.78 5.13
CA LYS A 271 -17.22 -13.32 4.83
C LYS A 271 -17.23 -14.33 3.68
N SER A 272 -18.30 -15.11 3.56
CA SER A 272 -18.51 -16.13 2.53
C SER A 272 -18.87 -15.57 1.15
N ALA A 273 -19.23 -14.28 1.06
CA ALA A 273 -19.68 -13.67 -0.19
C ALA A 273 -18.50 -13.20 -1.05
N LEU A 274 -17.91 -14.12 -1.82
CA LEU A 274 -16.84 -13.79 -2.76
C LEU A 274 -17.38 -13.28 -4.09
N PRO A 275 -16.75 -12.25 -4.71
CA PRO A 275 -15.59 -11.48 -4.23
C PRO A 275 -15.93 -10.46 -3.12
N ASN A 276 -15.22 -10.51 -1.98
CA ASN A 276 -15.62 -9.79 -0.75
C ASN A 276 -15.60 -8.25 -0.86
N TRP A 277 -14.62 -7.66 -1.55
CA TRP A 277 -14.64 -6.22 -1.86
C TRP A 277 -15.47 -5.91 -3.10
N GLY A 278 -15.56 -6.85 -4.03
CA GLY A 278 -16.31 -6.68 -5.26
C GLY A 278 -15.56 -6.00 -6.41
N GLY A 279 -16.14 -6.10 -7.59
CA GLY A 279 -15.68 -5.47 -8.82
C GLY A 279 -16.80 -5.52 -9.86
N LYS A 280 -16.55 -4.95 -11.04
CA LYS A 280 -17.50 -4.99 -12.15
C LYS A 280 -17.27 -6.25 -12.98
N ILE A 281 -18.20 -7.20 -12.94
CA ILE A 281 -18.16 -8.44 -13.70
C ILE A 281 -19.35 -8.42 -14.65
N ASN A 282 -19.10 -8.50 -15.96
CA ASN A 282 -20.14 -8.44 -17.01
C ASN A 282 -21.11 -7.26 -16.83
N GLY A 283 -20.57 -6.08 -16.50
CA GLY A 283 -21.35 -4.86 -16.30
C GLY A 283 -22.06 -4.73 -14.95
N THR A 284 -22.08 -5.80 -14.14
CA THR A 284 -22.78 -5.83 -12.85
C THR A 284 -21.78 -5.71 -11.70
N TRP A 285 -22.11 -4.90 -10.68
CA TRP A 285 -21.29 -4.82 -9.47
C TRP A 285 -21.46 -6.07 -8.60
N THR A 286 -20.37 -6.52 -8.02
CA THR A 286 -20.32 -7.63 -7.04
C THR A 286 -19.74 -7.15 -5.72
N GLY A 287 -19.74 -8.00 -4.69
CA GLY A 287 -19.10 -7.73 -3.39
C GLY A 287 -19.65 -6.52 -2.62
N LEU A 288 -18.84 -6.00 -1.70
CA LEU A 288 -19.19 -4.83 -0.88
C LEU A 288 -19.60 -3.61 -1.73
N VAL A 289 -18.95 -3.36 -2.86
CA VAL A 289 -19.29 -2.20 -3.71
C VAL A 289 -20.67 -2.30 -4.36
N LYS A 290 -21.18 -3.52 -4.59
CA LYS A 290 -22.58 -3.72 -5.02
C LYS A 290 -23.55 -3.18 -3.97
N ASP A 291 -23.32 -3.50 -2.71
CA ASP A 291 -24.18 -3.04 -1.62
C ASP A 291 -24.10 -1.52 -1.46
N VAL A 292 -22.93 -0.90 -1.68
CA VAL A 292 -22.80 0.57 -1.72
C VAL A 292 -23.56 1.21 -2.89
N ALA A 293 -23.66 0.52 -4.03
CA ALA A 293 -24.41 1.01 -5.19
C ALA A 293 -25.94 0.86 -5.01
N GLU A 294 -26.38 -0.27 -4.45
CA GLU A 294 -27.79 -0.70 -4.46
C GLU A 294 -28.51 -0.51 -3.12
N LYS A 295 -27.85 -0.77 -1.99
CA LYS A 295 -28.50 -0.93 -0.67
C LYS A 295 -28.12 0.13 0.36
N THR A 296 -26.84 0.47 0.44
CA THR A 296 -26.28 1.42 1.41
C THR A 296 -25.75 2.66 0.70
N SER A 297 -25.16 3.59 1.44
CA SER A 297 -24.63 4.84 0.87
C SER A 297 -23.14 5.05 1.11
N VAL A 298 -22.56 4.28 2.04
CA VAL A 298 -21.16 4.35 2.47
C VAL A 298 -20.62 2.94 2.67
N GLY A 299 -19.38 2.71 2.27
CA GLY A 299 -18.63 1.47 2.47
C GLY A 299 -17.28 1.70 3.13
N VAL A 300 -16.88 0.78 4.01
CA VAL A 300 -15.58 0.77 4.71
C VAL A 300 -14.98 -0.64 4.75
N GLY A 301 -13.70 -0.75 5.07
CA GLY A 301 -12.97 -2.03 5.12
C GLY A 301 -11.76 -2.04 4.19
N HIS A 302 -10.89 -1.05 4.33
CA HIS A 302 -9.65 -0.85 3.57
C HIS A 302 -9.88 -0.70 2.06
N ILE A 303 -10.68 0.31 1.69
CA ILE A 303 -10.89 0.67 0.29
C ILE A 303 -9.75 1.56 -0.19
N VAL A 304 -9.01 1.07 -1.19
CA VAL A 304 -8.00 1.86 -1.89
C VAL A 304 -8.68 2.87 -2.82
N VAL A 305 -8.40 4.15 -2.59
CA VAL A 305 -8.92 5.26 -3.41
C VAL A 305 -8.35 5.15 -4.83
N GLY A 306 -9.22 5.25 -5.83
CA GLY A 306 -8.84 5.20 -7.24
C GLY A 306 -8.63 3.81 -7.84
N LEU A 307 -8.61 2.74 -7.02
CA LEU A 307 -8.43 1.38 -7.55
C LEU A 307 -9.70 0.81 -8.21
N MET A 308 -10.87 1.31 -7.81
CA MET A 308 -12.17 0.97 -8.40
C MET A 308 -12.77 2.21 -9.08
N ASP A 309 -11.93 3.00 -9.77
CA ASP A 309 -12.35 4.27 -10.36
C ASP A 309 -13.46 4.04 -11.39
N SER A 310 -14.68 4.36 -10.99
CA SER A 310 -15.87 4.26 -11.83
C SER A 310 -16.68 5.52 -11.64
N LYS A 311 -17.37 5.93 -12.70
CA LYS A 311 -18.25 7.10 -12.69
C LYS A 311 -19.41 6.96 -11.68
N GLU A 312 -19.59 5.79 -11.07
CA GLU A 312 -20.72 5.42 -10.19
C GLU A 312 -20.42 5.58 -8.69
N PHE A 313 -19.14 5.80 -8.32
CA PHE A 313 -18.72 6.00 -6.94
C PHE A 313 -17.99 7.32 -6.72
N SER A 314 -18.01 7.78 -5.46
CA SER A 314 -17.19 8.87 -4.94
C SER A 314 -16.37 8.36 -3.77
N TYR A 315 -15.13 8.82 -3.65
CA TYR A 315 -14.26 8.50 -2.53
C TYR A 315 -14.11 9.71 -1.63
N SER A 316 -14.03 9.48 -0.32
CA SER A 316 -13.53 10.52 0.59
C SER A 316 -12.06 10.83 0.31
N GLN A 317 -11.57 11.92 0.88
CA GLN A 317 -10.14 12.11 1.02
C GLN A 317 -9.54 10.93 1.80
N SER A 318 -8.33 10.52 1.43
CA SER A 318 -7.60 9.45 2.10
C SER A 318 -7.26 9.86 3.53
N TYR A 319 -7.78 9.12 4.52
CA TYR A 319 -7.46 9.36 5.94
C TYR A 319 -6.24 8.55 6.41
N HIS A 320 -5.79 7.57 5.61
CA HIS A 320 -4.64 6.71 5.87
C HIS A 320 -3.93 6.36 4.56
N TYR A 321 -2.62 6.13 4.62
CA TYR A 321 -1.83 5.62 3.50
C TYR A 321 -1.30 4.23 3.84
N ALA A 322 -1.82 3.23 3.13
CA ALA A 322 -1.45 1.83 3.27
C ALA A 322 -0.23 1.51 2.40
N SER A 323 0.83 1.03 3.04
CA SER A 323 2.03 0.55 2.35
C SER A 323 1.89 -0.94 2.06
N LEU A 324 1.95 -1.31 0.79
CA LEU A 324 2.02 -2.70 0.35
C LEU A 324 3.47 -3.18 0.48
N VAL A 325 3.70 -4.25 1.23
CA VAL A 325 5.03 -4.74 1.59
C VAL A 325 5.16 -6.22 1.29
N TRP A 326 6.40 -6.66 1.08
CA TRP A 326 6.75 -8.06 0.92
C TRP A 326 6.68 -8.77 2.27
N VAL A 327 6.06 -9.94 2.26
CA VAL A 327 6.04 -10.86 3.39
C VAL A 327 6.67 -12.17 2.94
N ILE A 328 7.79 -12.50 3.57
CA ILE A 328 8.61 -13.67 3.26
C ILE A 328 8.74 -14.54 4.51
N PRO A 329 9.14 -15.82 4.42
CA PRO A 329 9.42 -16.62 5.60
C PRO A 329 10.55 -15.99 6.42
N LYS A 330 10.45 -16.02 7.75
CA LYS A 330 11.54 -15.59 8.63
C LYS A 330 12.68 -16.61 8.53
N ALA A 331 13.92 -16.12 8.43
CA ALA A 331 15.11 -16.97 8.46
C ALA A 331 15.13 -17.85 9.71
N LEU A 332 15.57 -19.10 9.56
CA LEU A 332 15.68 -20.02 10.71
C LEU A 332 16.97 -19.73 11.48
N ASP A 333 16.93 -20.09 12.76
CA ASP A 333 18.13 -20.19 13.56
C ASP A 333 18.97 -21.36 13.04
N ILE A 334 20.27 -21.13 12.87
CA ILE A 334 21.21 -22.16 12.47
C ILE A 334 21.29 -23.19 13.59
N PRO A 335 21.18 -24.50 13.28
CA PRO A 335 21.31 -25.55 14.29
C PRO A 335 22.62 -25.41 15.08
N LYS A 336 22.55 -25.57 16.41
CA LYS A 336 23.67 -25.28 17.32
C LYS A 336 24.94 -26.05 16.96
N TRP A 337 24.84 -27.30 16.51
CA TRP A 337 25.99 -28.10 16.07
C TRP A 337 26.72 -27.51 14.86
N ARG A 338 26.00 -26.82 13.97
CA ARG A 338 26.55 -26.24 12.73
C ARG A 338 27.29 -24.92 13.01
N ILE A 339 27.02 -24.27 14.13
CA ILE A 339 27.68 -23.02 14.53
C ILE A 339 29.20 -23.17 14.50
N LEU A 340 29.75 -24.29 15.00
CA LEU A 340 31.20 -24.56 15.04
C LEU A 340 31.91 -24.36 13.69
N PHE A 341 31.22 -24.63 12.58
CA PHE A 341 31.76 -24.48 11.22
C PHE A 341 31.30 -23.19 10.54
N ALA A 342 30.13 -22.67 10.91
CA ALA A 342 29.51 -21.49 10.30
C ALA A 342 30.17 -20.16 10.71
N LEU A 343 30.97 -20.14 11.78
CA LEU A 343 31.67 -18.94 12.27
C LEU A 343 32.63 -18.33 11.26
N PHE A 344 33.35 -19.19 10.53
CA PHE A 344 34.27 -18.78 9.48
C PHE A 344 33.68 -19.12 8.13
N SER A 345 33.83 -18.18 7.19
CA SER A 345 33.45 -18.44 5.81
C SER A 345 34.33 -19.57 5.24
N PRO A 346 33.84 -20.32 4.24
CA PRO A 346 34.64 -21.37 3.59
C PRO A 346 36.01 -20.87 3.08
N GLN A 347 36.08 -19.59 2.68
CA GLN A 347 37.31 -18.93 2.26
C GLN A 347 38.31 -18.81 3.42
N VAL A 348 37.85 -18.42 4.62
CA VAL A 348 38.70 -18.33 5.82
C VAL A 348 39.19 -19.71 6.25
N TRP A 349 38.34 -20.74 6.19
CA TRP A 349 38.77 -22.11 6.42
C TRP A 349 39.84 -22.58 5.43
N ALA A 350 39.67 -22.26 4.15
CA ALA A 350 40.65 -22.56 3.12
C ALA A 350 41.98 -21.82 3.36
N LEU A 351 41.93 -20.57 3.81
CA LEU A 351 43.13 -19.81 4.20
C LEU A 351 43.83 -20.42 5.42
N CYS A 352 43.08 -20.88 6.43
CA CYS A 352 43.64 -21.59 7.58
C CYS A 352 44.36 -22.87 7.16
N LEU A 353 43.73 -23.68 6.31
CA LEU A 353 44.34 -24.88 5.75
C LEU A 353 45.59 -24.54 4.91
N GLY A 354 45.49 -23.51 4.07
CA GLY A 354 46.59 -23.00 3.26
C GLY A 354 47.78 -22.54 4.12
N MET A 355 47.52 -21.84 5.23
CA MET A 355 48.56 -21.45 6.19
C MET A 355 49.26 -22.67 6.79
N VAL A 356 48.53 -23.69 7.25
CA VAL A 356 49.15 -24.91 7.80
C VAL A 356 50.09 -25.55 6.78
N LEU A 357 49.63 -25.71 5.53
CA LEU A 357 50.41 -26.33 4.47
C LEU A 357 51.64 -25.49 4.09
N LEU A 358 51.48 -24.16 3.98
CA LEU A 358 52.55 -23.23 3.68
C LEU A 358 53.63 -23.28 4.76
N PHE A 359 53.26 -23.13 6.03
CA PHE A 359 54.23 -23.14 7.13
C PHE A 359 54.85 -24.52 7.33
N ALA A 360 54.10 -25.61 7.16
CA ALA A 360 54.65 -26.96 7.17
C ALA A 360 55.71 -27.16 6.08
N PHE A 361 55.47 -26.61 4.89
CA PHE A 361 56.42 -26.64 3.77
C PHE A 361 57.66 -25.79 4.06
N VAL A 362 57.49 -24.58 4.60
CA VAL A 362 58.61 -23.72 5.03
C VAL A 362 59.45 -24.43 6.10
N PHE A 363 58.84 -25.02 7.12
CA PHE A 363 59.55 -25.78 8.16
C PHE A 363 60.29 -26.99 7.57
N TYR A 364 59.66 -27.72 6.64
CA TYR A 364 60.31 -28.81 5.91
C TYR A 364 61.55 -28.33 5.15
N LEU A 365 61.43 -27.23 4.39
CA LEU A 365 62.53 -26.67 3.61
C LEU A 365 63.68 -26.19 4.50
N VAL A 366 63.39 -25.43 5.55
CA VAL A 366 64.42 -24.89 6.46
C VAL A 366 65.21 -26.02 7.12
N ILE A 367 64.53 -27.06 7.60
CA ILE A 367 65.20 -28.23 8.21
C ILE A 367 66.05 -28.97 7.17
N LYS A 368 65.55 -29.16 5.96
CA LYS A 368 66.25 -29.90 4.89
C LYS A 368 67.48 -29.15 4.37
N LEU A 369 67.38 -27.83 4.19
CA LEU A 369 68.50 -26.97 3.77
C LEU A 369 69.64 -26.96 4.80
N GLN A 370 69.34 -27.23 6.05
CA GLN A 370 70.30 -27.33 7.15
C GLN A 370 70.85 -28.75 7.34
N GLY A 371 70.55 -29.68 6.43
CA GLY A 371 71.02 -31.08 6.49
C GLY A 371 70.29 -31.95 7.52
N GLY A 372 69.21 -31.44 8.12
CA GLY A 372 68.37 -32.19 9.06
C GLY A 372 67.38 -33.12 8.37
N THR A 373 66.88 -34.12 9.09
CA THR A 373 65.78 -34.98 8.62
C THR A 373 64.43 -34.40 9.05
N PRO A 374 63.64 -33.79 8.16
CA PRO A 374 62.35 -33.21 8.54
C PRO A 374 61.37 -34.33 8.87
N ARG A 375 61.06 -34.47 10.17
CA ARG A 375 60.01 -35.36 10.66
C ARG A 375 58.89 -34.51 11.24
N ASN A 376 57.65 -34.82 10.87
CA ASN A 376 56.44 -34.24 11.47
C ASN A 376 56.24 -32.71 11.28
N SER A 377 56.87 -32.08 10.27
CA SER A 377 56.72 -30.63 10.03
C SER A 377 55.26 -30.16 9.88
N LEU A 378 54.42 -31.00 9.27
CA LEU A 378 52.97 -30.75 9.18
C LEU A 378 52.30 -30.78 10.55
N LEU A 379 52.60 -31.79 11.37
CA LEU A 379 52.06 -31.92 12.72
C LEU A 379 52.47 -30.72 13.59
N THR A 380 53.73 -30.28 13.50
CA THR A 380 54.23 -29.10 14.21
C THR A 380 53.48 -27.84 13.80
N ALA A 381 53.29 -27.60 12.50
CA ALA A 381 52.52 -26.45 12.00
C ALA A 381 51.06 -26.51 12.46
N THR A 382 50.44 -27.70 12.43
CA THR A 382 49.08 -27.89 12.95
C THR A 382 49.01 -27.61 14.45
N GLN A 383 49.93 -28.16 15.26
CA GLN A 383 49.99 -27.98 16.72
C GLN A 383 50.04 -26.50 17.10
N ILE A 384 50.88 -25.72 16.43
CA ILE A 384 50.99 -24.28 16.67
C ILE A 384 49.66 -23.58 16.34
N LEU A 385 49.04 -23.91 15.22
CA LEU A 385 47.78 -23.28 14.81
C LEU A 385 46.63 -23.56 15.81
N ILE A 386 46.54 -24.79 16.33
CA ILE A 386 45.51 -25.19 17.31
C ILE A 386 45.88 -24.85 18.77
N TYR A 387 46.90 -24.02 18.98
CA TYR A 387 47.37 -23.58 20.30
C TYR A 387 47.78 -24.75 21.24
N GLN A 388 48.41 -25.78 20.68
CA GLN A 388 48.95 -26.92 21.42
C GLN A 388 50.46 -26.83 21.59
N PRO A 389 51.02 -27.35 22.70
CA PRO A 389 52.46 -27.31 22.94
C PRO A 389 53.21 -28.15 21.90
N VAL A 390 54.28 -27.58 21.36
CA VAL A 390 55.16 -28.25 20.40
C VAL A 390 56.23 -29.05 21.14
N SER A 391 56.52 -30.26 20.64
CA SER A 391 57.47 -31.18 21.29
C SER A 391 58.94 -30.72 21.23
N HIS A 392 59.30 -29.90 20.23
CA HIS A 392 60.65 -29.40 20.03
C HIS A 392 60.65 -27.94 19.57
N LEU A 393 61.39 -27.09 20.26
CA LEU A 393 61.58 -25.71 19.87
C LEU A 393 62.56 -25.59 18.69
N PRO A 394 62.30 -24.66 17.75
CA PRO A 394 63.27 -24.31 16.72
C PRO A 394 64.55 -23.77 17.36
N ARG A 395 65.71 -24.15 16.80
CA ARG A 395 67.04 -23.70 17.27
C ARG A 395 67.65 -22.60 16.41
N ASN A 396 67.15 -22.40 15.20
CA ASN A 396 67.75 -21.53 14.19
C ASN A 396 66.94 -20.25 14.03
N ASP A 397 67.61 -19.11 13.89
CA ASP A 397 66.98 -17.79 13.86
C ASP A 397 65.91 -17.67 12.78
N LEU A 398 66.17 -18.16 11.56
CA LEU A 398 65.19 -18.16 10.48
C LEU A 398 63.94 -19.00 10.81
N HIS A 399 64.13 -20.17 11.43
CA HIS A 399 63.03 -21.03 11.86
C HIS A 399 62.25 -20.38 13.02
N ASN A 400 62.94 -19.69 13.92
CA ASN A 400 62.35 -18.94 15.03
C ASN A 400 61.44 -17.81 14.55
N VAL A 401 61.83 -17.08 13.50
CA VAL A 401 61.01 -15.99 12.93
C VAL A 401 59.70 -16.54 12.35
N PHE A 402 59.75 -17.59 11.54
CA PHE A 402 58.53 -18.20 10.99
C PHE A 402 57.67 -18.87 12.06
N PHE A 403 58.30 -19.50 13.05
CA PHE A 403 57.61 -20.06 14.21
C PHE A 403 56.87 -18.97 14.99
N LEU A 404 57.54 -17.87 15.32
CA LEU A 404 56.93 -16.74 16.02
C LEU A 404 55.79 -16.11 15.20
N GLY A 405 55.98 -15.95 13.89
CA GLY A 405 54.94 -15.45 12.99
C GLY A 405 53.68 -16.34 13.00
N LEU A 406 53.85 -17.66 12.94
CA LEU A 406 52.74 -18.60 13.03
C LEU A 406 52.10 -18.58 14.43
N CYS A 407 52.88 -18.45 15.51
CA CYS A 407 52.37 -18.30 16.87
C CYS A 407 51.48 -17.05 17.00
N VAL A 408 51.94 -15.89 16.53
CA VAL A 408 51.13 -14.66 16.55
C VAL A 408 49.84 -14.83 15.74
N ALA A 409 49.94 -15.39 14.53
CA ALA A 409 48.76 -15.68 13.71
C ALA A 409 47.78 -16.63 14.43
N SER A 410 48.29 -17.67 15.10
CA SER A 410 47.48 -18.61 15.87
C SER A 410 46.76 -17.94 17.05
N ILE A 411 47.43 -17.03 17.77
CA ILE A 411 46.81 -16.31 18.89
C ILE A 411 45.64 -15.45 18.39
N ILE A 412 45.84 -14.74 17.28
CA ILE A 412 44.80 -13.87 16.70
C ILE A 412 43.63 -14.73 16.22
N LEU A 413 43.89 -15.78 15.43
CA LEU A 413 42.84 -16.64 14.88
C LEU A 413 42.02 -17.34 15.97
N ASN A 414 42.68 -17.91 16.97
CA ASN A 414 42.00 -18.55 18.09
C ASN A 414 41.23 -17.53 18.95
N SER A 415 41.76 -16.33 19.17
CA SER A 415 41.03 -15.28 19.90
C SER A 415 39.77 -14.84 19.17
N VAL A 416 39.85 -14.65 17.84
CA VAL A 416 38.69 -14.27 17.02
C VAL A 416 37.68 -15.41 16.99
N TYR A 417 38.13 -16.65 16.81
CA TYR A 417 37.25 -17.82 16.78
C TYR A 417 36.52 -18.02 18.12
N THR A 418 37.24 -18.01 19.24
CA THR A 418 36.66 -18.21 20.58
C THR A 418 35.72 -17.06 20.98
N SER A 419 36.07 -15.81 20.68
CA SER A 419 35.20 -14.65 20.90
C SER A 419 33.91 -14.76 20.09
N SER A 420 34.02 -15.09 18.81
CA SER A 420 32.85 -15.26 17.92
C SER A 420 31.99 -16.44 18.37
N LEU A 421 32.60 -17.57 18.70
CA LEU A 421 31.91 -18.74 19.22
C LEU A 421 31.12 -18.38 20.49
N LEU A 422 31.74 -17.71 21.45
CA LEU A 422 31.05 -17.28 22.67
C LEU A 422 29.86 -16.36 22.35
N PHE A 423 30.03 -15.42 21.41
CA PHE A 423 28.96 -14.52 20.99
C PHE A 423 27.78 -15.26 20.35
N TYR A 424 28.02 -16.18 19.41
CA TYR A 424 26.96 -16.89 18.68
C TYR A 424 26.37 -18.09 19.44
N MET A 425 27.04 -18.55 20.48
CA MET A 425 26.47 -19.54 21.40
C MET A 425 25.45 -18.89 22.35
N LYS A 426 25.68 -17.62 22.70
CA LYS A 426 24.72 -16.80 23.46
C LYS A 426 23.62 -16.21 22.58
N ASN A 427 23.97 -15.71 21.40
CA ASN A 427 23.03 -15.09 20.47
C ASN A 427 22.83 -16.01 19.26
N PRO A 428 21.60 -16.49 18.98
CA PRO A 428 21.36 -17.40 17.87
C PRO A 428 21.80 -16.77 16.55
N MET A 429 22.67 -17.49 15.82
CA MET A 429 23.00 -17.13 14.45
C MET A 429 21.85 -17.54 13.54
N THR A 430 21.35 -16.62 12.72
CA THR A 430 20.27 -16.89 11.76
C THR A 430 20.82 -17.14 10.36
N GLU A 431 20.03 -17.85 9.55
CA GLU A 431 20.26 -17.94 8.12
C GLU A 431 20.12 -16.56 7.45
N HIS A 432 20.64 -16.44 6.22
CA HIS A 432 20.50 -15.21 5.45
C HIS A 432 19.03 -14.90 5.19
N GLN A 433 18.53 -13.78 5.71
CA GLN A 433 17.18 -13.31 5.45
C GLN A 433 17.11 -12.65 4.08
N ALA A 434 16.24 -13.18 3.20
CA ALA A 434 16.11 -12.65 1.85
C ALA A 434 15.79 -11.15 1.86
N SER A 435 16.65 -10.37 1.21
CA SER A 435 16.69 -8.91 1.36
C SER A 435 16.08 -8.17 0.17
N GLY A 436 15.88 -8.83 -0.97
CA GLY A 436 15.41 -8.22 -2.22
C GLY A 436 14.78 -9.20 -3.18
N LEU A 437 14.02 -8.69 -4.16
CA LEU A 437 13.36 -9.51 -5.18
C LEU A 437 14.37 -10.31 -6.04
N HIS A 438 15.57 -9.76 -6.23
CA HIS A 438 16.67 -10.43 -6.93
C HIS A 438 17.19 -11.69 -6.21
N GLU A 439 16.95 -11.84 -4.90
CA GLU A 439 17.28 -13.05 -4.14
C GLU A 439 16.12 -14.05 -4.15
N LEU A 440 14.92 -13.63 -4.58
CA LEU A 440 13.75 -14.49 -4.74
C LEU A 440 13.72 -15.16 -6.13
N ILE A 441 14.60 -14.72 -7.03
CA ILE A 441 14.74 -15.21 -8.40
C ILE A 441 16.17 -15.72 -8.55
N ASP A 442 16.32 -16.94 -9.05
CA ASP A 442 17.62 -17.53 -9.36
C ASP A 442 18.26 -16.81 -10.57
N PRO A 443 19.61 -16.70 -10.64
CA PRO A 443 20.34 -16.27 -11.84
C PRO A 443 19.82 -16.77 -13.20
N PHE A 444 19.21 -17.97 -13.27
CA PHE A 444 18.61 -18.56 -14.47
C PHE A 444 17.15 -18.16 -14.72
N GLY A 445 16.58 -17.26 -13.90
CA GLY A 445 15.22 -16.76 -14.05
C GLY A 445 14.14 -17.64 -13.43
N ASN A 446 14.49 -18.61 -12.58
CA ASN A 446 13.51 -19.46 -11.88
C ASN A 446 13.16 -18.88 -10.50
N PRO A 447 11.92 -19.02 -10.00
CA PRO A 447 11.58 -18.59 -8.65
C PRO A 447 12.24 -19.50 -7.60
N VAL A 448 13.12 -18.93 -6.75
CA VAL A 448 13.65 -19.61 -5.55
C VAL A 448 12.53 -19.78 -4.51
N TYR A 449 11.67 -18.76 -4.42
CA TYR A 449 10.43 -18.79 -3.68
C TYR A 449 9.28 -18.51 -4.64
N GLU A 450 8.25 -19.35 -4.59
CA GLU A 450 7.03 -19.16 -5.37
C GLU A 450 6.27 -17.91 -4.89
N VAL A 451 5.71 -17.15 -5.83
CA VAL A 451 4.88 -15.99 -5.49
C VAL A 451 3.41 -16.38 -5.46
N GLY A 452 2.72 -16.00 -4.40
CA GLY A 452 1.28 -16.12 -4.35
C GLY A 452 0.64 -15.09 -3.44
N GLY A 453 -0.63 -14.79 -3.67
CA GLY A 453 -1.33 -13.81 -2.85
C GLY A 453 -2.76 -13.56 -3.29
N TYR A 454 -3.34 -12.53 -2.67
CA TYR A 454 -4.72 -12.17 -2.91
C TYR A 454 -4.94 -11.76 -4.37
N SER A 455 -6.00 -12.28 -5.01
CA SER A 455 -6.23 -12.11 -6.45
C SER A 455 -6.20 -10.66 -6.94
N LYS A 456 -6.77 -9.72 -6.18
CA LYS A 456 -6.76 -8.29 -6.52
C LYS A 456 -5.35 -7.67 -6.52
N TYR A 457 -4.41 -8.26 -5.82
CA TYR A 457 -3.06 -7.71 -5.78
C TYR A 457 -2.23 -8.09 -7.02
N LYS A 458 -2.66 -9.12 -7.77
CA LYS A 458 -2.05 -9.47 -9.06
C LYS A 458 -2.10 -8.30 -10.05
N SER A 459 -3.19 -7.52 -10.07
CA SER A 459 -3.34 -6.41 -11.01
C SER A 459 -2.34 -5.26 -10.80
N PHE A 460 -1.71 -5.15 -9.62
CA PHE A 460 -0.65 -4.15 -9.40
C PHE A 460 0.59 -4.40 -10.28
N TYR A 461 0.77 -5.63 -10.76
CA TYR A 461 1.91 -6.01 -11.59
C TYR A 461 1.58 -6.10 -13.09
N ASN A 462 0.34 -5.82 -13.49
CA ASN A 462 -0.09 -5.91 -14.89
C ASN A 462 0.47 -4.74 -15.75
N ASP A 463 0.65 -3.56 -15.14
CA ASP A 463 0.94 -2.30 -15.86
C ASP A 463 2.35 -1.75 -15.59
N SER A 464 3.22 -2.56 -14.97
CA SER A 464 4.55 -2.14 -14.59
C SER A 464 5.55 -2.31 -15.75
N GLU A 465 6.30 -1.25 -16.05
CA GLU A 465 7.32 -1.23 -17.12
C GLU A 465 8.51 -2.17 -16.87
N THR A 466 8.70 -2.62 -15.62
CA THR A 466 9.86 -3.41 -15.20
C THR A 466 9.71 -4.91 -15.48
N GLU A 467 10.74 -5.52 -16.05
CA GLU A 467 10.83 -6.97 -16.33
C GLU A 467 10.54 -7.83 -15.10
N THR A 468 11.02 -7.41 -13.93
CA THR A 468 10.80 -8.07 -12.63
C THR A 468 9.34 -8.14 -12.23
N SER A 469 8.54 -7.14 -12.58
CA SER A 469 7.13 -7.10 -12.21
C SER A 469 6.29 -7.94 -13.17
N ARG A 470 6.66 -8.02 -14.46
CA ARG A 470 6.08 -9.00 -15.40
C ARG A 470 6.35 -10.42 -14.94
N PHE A 471 7.59 -10.72 -14.55
CA PHE A 471 7.95 -12.02 -13.96
C PHE A 471 7.04 -12.36 -12.78
N VAL A 472 6.85 -11.41 -11.86
CA VAL A 472 5.95 -11.58 -10.70
C VAL A 472 4.52 -11.83 -11.16
N TYR A 473 4.00 -11.07 -12.12
CA TYR A 473 2.64 -11.22 -12.65
C TYR A 473 2.39 -12.62 -13.24
N ASP A 474 3.33 -13.12 -14.04
CA ASP A 474 3.23 -14.40 -14.74
C ASP A 474 3.28 -15.58 -13.75
N HIS A 475 4.12 -15.49 -12.73
CA HIS A 475 4.26 -16.52 -11.71
C HIS A 475 3.28 -16.36 -10.53
N TYR A 476 2.49 -15.28 -10.48
CA TYR A 476 1.58 -14.97 -9.37
C TYR A 476 0.48 -16.01 -9.25
N GLN A 477 0.60 -16.86 -8.24
CA GLN A 477 -0.42 -17.84 -7.88
C GLN A 477 -1.55 -17.16 -7.12
N VAL A 478 -2.77 -17.40 -7.58
CA VAL A 478 -4.00 -16.95 -6.91
C VAL A 478 -4.75 -18.16 -6.40
N SER A 479 -5.39 -18.00 -5.25
CA SER A 479 -6.34 -18.99 -4.75
C SER A 479 -7.75 -18.59 -5.22
N TYR A 480 -8.66 -19.56 -5.32
CA TYR A 480 -10.05 -19.32 -5.69
C TYR A 480 -10.98 -19.75 -4.55
N GLY A 481 -12.19 -19.19 -4.53
CA GLY A 481 -13.17 -19.49 -3.49
C GLY A 481 -12.75 -18.96 -2.11
N GLU A 482 -13.17 -19.65 -1.05
CA GLU A 482 -13.00 -19.22 0.35
C GLU A 482 -11.53 -19.00 0.76
N ASN A 483 -10.60 -19.58 0.02
CA ASN A 483 -9.17 -19.48 0.26
C ASN A 483 -8.52 -18.25 -0.37
N ASP A 484 -9.23 -17.42 -1.15
CA ASP A 484 -8.69 -16.16 -1.69
C ASP A 484 -8.68 -15.04 -0.62
N THR A 485 -7.90 -15.26 0.44
CA THR A 485 -7.75 -14.32 1.56
C THR A 485 -6.28 -14.05 1.87
N LEU A 486 -5.97 -12.86 2.42
CA LEU A 486 -4.60 -12.55 2.83
C LEU A 486 -4.12 -13.46 3.96
N GLU A 487 -5.00 -13.82 4.88
CA GLU A 487 -4.72 -14.73 5.99
C GLU A 487 -4.25 -16.11 5.50
N TYR A 488 -4.94 -16.68 4.50
CA TYR A 488 -4.53 -17.94 3.87
C TYR A 488 -3.09 -17.87 3.33
N TRP A 489 -2.76 -16.79 2.62
CA TRP A 489 -1.42 -16.62 2.07
C TRP A 489 -0.36 -16.36 3.13
N LEU A 490 -0.65 -15.57 4.16
CA LEU A 490 0.26 -15.38 5.30
C LEU A 490 0.57 -16.72 5.99
N ARG A 491 -0.46 -17.57 6.19
CA ARG A 491 -0.31 -18.92 6.73
C ARG A 491 0.58 -19.81 5.86
N ARG A 492 0.43 -19.73 4.54
CA ARG A 492 1.30 -20.48 3.60
C ARG A 492 2.75 -20.02 3.66
N VAL A 493 3.00 -18.72 3.75
CA VAL A 493 4.35 -18.16 3.92
C VAL A 493 4.97 -18.68 5.23
N ALA A 494 4.21 -18.65 6.33
CA ALA A 494 4.67 -19.11 7.64
C ALA A 494 5.06 -20.60 7.66
N HIS A 495 4.15 -21.51 7.24
CA HIS A 495 4.37 -22.95 7.42
C HIS A 495 5.02 -23.65 6.22
N THR A 496 4.68 -23.27 4.99
CA THR A 496 5.23 -23.95 3.81
C THR A 496 6.66 -23.51 3.53
N ARG A 497 7.01 -22.27 3.93
CA ARG A 497 8.34 -21.66 3.76
C ARG A 497 8.90 -21.65 2.31
N ARG A 498 8.05 -21.90 1.32
CA ARG A 498 8.37 -21.82 -0.13
C ARG A 498 7.72 -20.65 -0.83
N TYR A 499 6.82 -19.96 -0.15
CA TYR A 499 6.06 -18.86 -0.72
C TYR A 499 6.50 -17.53 -0.15
N TRP A 500 6.35 -16.51 -0.97
CA TRP A 500 6.26 -15.15 -0.49
C TRP A 500 5.00 -14.49 -1.03
N THR A 501 4.51 -13.49 -0.29
CA THR A 501 3.31 -12.76 -0.65
C THR A 501 3.50 -11.27 -0.45
N ILE A 502 2.51 -10.50 -0.88
CA ILE A 502 2.40 -9.08 -0.59
C ILE A 502 1.17 -8.82 0.24
N SER A 503 1.33 -7.96 1.23
CA SER A 503 0.25 -7.58 2.12
C SER A 503 0.42 -6.13 2.56
N THR A 504 -0.65 -5.55 3.07
CA THR A 504 -0.55 -4.21 3.66
C THR A 504 0.25 -4.30 4.96
N LEU A 505 1.21 -3.41 5.16
CA LEU A 505 2.13 -3.41 6.31
C LEU A 505 1.39 -3.53 7.65
N LEU A 506 0.37 -2.70 7.83
CA LEU A 506 -0.43 -2.69 9.06
C LEU A 506 -1.20 -4.01 9.23
N TYR A 507 -1.77 -4.57 8.16
CA TYR A 507 -2.47 -5.85 8.21
C TYR A 507 -1.50 -6.99 8.58
N ALA A 508 -0.38 -7.12 7.86
CA ALA A 508 0.57 -8.20 8.06
C ALA A 508 1.16 -8.21 9.47
N LYS A 509 1.61 -7.04 9.96
CA LYS A 509 2.16 -6.92 11.32
C LYS A 509 1.11 -7.11 12.41
N TYR A 510 -0.11 -6.65 12.19
CA TYR A 510 -1.18 -6.79 13.20
C TYR A 510 -1.67 -8.23 13.30
N VAL A 511 -1.84 -8.92 12.17
CA VAL A 511 -2.11 -10.37 12.17
C VAL A 511 -0.96 -11.10 12.86
N ASP A 512 0.29 -10.78 12.52
CA ASP A 512 1.44 -11.42 13.16
C ASP A 512 1.51 -11.22 14.68
N ALA A 513 1.01 -10.09 15.18
CA ALA A 513 1.00 -9.79 16.61
C ALA A 513 -0.13 -10.51 17.38
N LEU A 514 -1.20 -10.93 16.70
CA LEU A 514 -2.38 -11.51 17.35
C LEU A 514 -2.59 -12.99 17.06
N ASP A 515 -2.17 -13.44 15.89
CA ASP A 515 -2.53 -14.74 15.35
C ASP A 515 -1.50 -15.79 15.77
N ASN A 516 -1.98 -16.89 16.34
CA ASN A 516 -1.13 -18.04 16.67
C ASN A 516 -0.68 -18.80 15.41
N ILE A 517 -1.25 -18.50 14.24
CA ILE A 517 -0.95 -19.22 13.00
C ILE A 517 0.36 -18.76 12.38
N THR A 518 0.70 -17.47 12.45
CA THR A 518 1.97 -16.95 11.90
C THR A 518 3.10 -16.95 12.93
N ARG A 519 2.85 -17.48 14.13
CA ARG A 519 3.84 -17.62 15.21
C ARG A 519 4.08 -19.09 15.57
N THR A 520 5.28 -19.38 16.03
CA THR A 520 5.64 -20.68 16.60
C THR A 520 4.94 -20.88 17.95
N GLU A 521 4.93 -22.11 18.46
CA GLU A 521 4.41 -22.43 19.81
C GLU A 521 5.13 -21.62 20.91
N ASP A 522 6.42 -21.32 20.70
CA ASP A 522 7.23 -20.47 21.58
C ASP A 522 6.94 -18.97 21.43
N GLY A 523 5.95 -18.62 20.61
CA GLY A 523 5.53 -17.24 20.39
C GLY A 523 6.45 -16.43 19.49
N LYS A 524 7.46 -17.01 18.83
CA LYS A 524 8.30 -16.31 17.84
C LYS A 524 7.61 -16.20 16.48
N SER A 525 7.69 -15.04 15.84
CA SER A 525 7.17 -14.83 14.49
C SER A 525 7.83 -15.77 13.45
N MET A 526 7.03 -16.40 12.58
CA MET A 526 7.49 -17.27 11.48
C MET A 526 7.61 -16.51 10.15
N ILE A 527 7.13 -15.27 10.09
CA ILE A 527 7.15 -14.44 8.90
C ILE A 527 8.02 -13.21 9.11
N PHE A 528 8.55 -12.68 8.02
CA PHE A 528 9.33 -11.46 8.01
C PHE A 528 8.66 -10.44 7.09
N VAL A 529 8.26 -9.31 7.67
CA VAL A 529 7.56 -8.23 6.98
C VAL A 529 8.55 -7.13 6.61
N LYS A 530 8.84 -6.99 5.32
CA LYS A 530 9.84 -6.03 4.83
C LYS A 530 9.27 -4.62 4.69
N SER A 531 9.46 -3.80 5.72
CA SER A 531 8.86 -2.46 5.80
C SER A 531 9.64 -1.33 5.11
N LYS A 532 10.97 -1.43 4.98
CA LYS A 532 11.82 -0.29 4.56
C LYS A 532 11.63 0.17 3.11
N LYS A 533 11.19 -0.72 2.21
CA LYS A 533 10.95 -0.43 0.79
C LYS A 533 9.62 -1.06 0.35
N PRO A 534 8.49 -0.35 0.54
CA PRO A 534 7.19 -0.87 0.12
C PRO A 534 7.12 -0.98 -1.40
N VAL A 535 6.32 -1.92 -1.88
CA VAL A 535 6.00 -2.14 -3.30
C VAL A 535 5.24 -0.93 -3.84
N SER A 536 4.25 -0.45 -3.07
CA SER A 536 3.39 0.67 -3.42
C SER A 536 2.80 1.29 -2.15
N VAL A 537 2.43 2.56 -2.22
CA VAL A 537 1.76 3.28 -1.14
C VAL A 537 0.45 3.83 -1.68
N ASN A 538 -0.66 3.39 -1.10
CA ASN A 538 -1.99 3.67 -1.60
C ASN A 538 -2.83 4.39 -0.54
N GLY A 539 -3.62 5.38 -0.96
CA GLY A 539 -4.55 6.06 -0.09
C GLY A 539 -5.77 5.18 0.25
N VAL A 540 -6.15 5.15 1.52
CA VAL A 540 -7.34 4.45 2.02
C VAL A 540 -8.38 5.49 2.41
N GLY A 541 -9.60 5.31 1.91
CA GLY A 541 -10.71 6.25 2.10
C GLY A 541 -12.06 5.54 2.20
N LEU A 542 -13.10 6.29 2.51
CA LEU A 542 -14.48 5.82 2.47
C LEU A 542 -14.94 5.76 1.02
N ILE A 543 -15.60 4.67 0.62
CA ILE A 543 -16.34 4.64 -0.64
C ILE A 543 -17.78 5.06 -0.39
N MET A 544 -18.32 5.89 -1.26
CA MET A 544 -19.69 6.38 -1.17
C MET A 544 -20.33 6.29 -2.54
N ARG A 545 -21.66 6.25 -2.56
CA ARG A 545 -22.40 6.45 -3.81
C ARG A 545 -22.01 7.80 -4.42
N ARG A 546 -21.90 7.85 -5.75
CA ARG A 546 -21.53 9.09 -6.44
C ARG A 546 -22.41 10.27 -5.99
N SER A 547 -21.76 11.41 -5.75
CA SER A 547 -22.44 12.67 -5.40
C SER A 547 -23.17 12.62 -4.05
N HIS A 548 -22.63 11.84 -3.11
CA HIS A 548 -23.15 11.77 -1.75
C HIS A 548 -23.14 13.15 -1.04
N PRO A 549 -24.25 13.61 -0.45
CA PRO A 549 -24.37 14.97 0.11
C PRO A 549 -23.39 15.28 1.25
N LEU A 550 -23.05 14.26 2.04
CA LEU A 550 -22.13 14.43 3.17
C LEU A 550 -20.65 14.44 2.76
N LEU A 551 -20.31 14.11 1.51
CA LEU A 551 -18.92 13.93 1.08
C LEU A 551 -18.07 15.17 1.35
N GLY A 552 -18.56 16.37 1.01
CA GLY A 552 -17.84 17.62 1.23
C GLY A 552 -17.57 17.89 2.72
N LYS A 553 -18.58 17.63 3.58
CA LYS A 553 -18.45 17.80 5.03
C LYS A 553 -17.50 16.77 5.64
N ILE A 554 -17.59 15.51 5.22
CA ILE A 554 -16.70 14.43 5.63
C ILE A 554 -15.26 14.75 5.22
N ASN A 555 -15.02 15.18 3.99
CA ASN A 555 -13.69 15.55 3.52
C ASN A 555 -13.09 16.70 4.34
N LYS A 556 -13.88 17.72 4.68
CA LYS A 556 -13.42 18.82 5.55
C LYS A 556 -13.02 18.32 6.94
N ILE A 557 -13.80 17.41 7.53
CA ILE A 557 -13.48 16.81 8.83
C ILE A 557 -12.22 15.94 8.74
N ILE A 558 -12.10 15.10 7.70
CA ILE A 558 -10.90 14.30 7.46
C ILE A 558 -9.68 15.21 7.30
N GLN A 559 -9.80 16.31 6.56
CA GLN A 559 -8.72 17.27 6.39
C GLN A 559 -8.28 17.88 7.73
N HIS A 560 -9.22 18.31 8.58
CA HIS A 560 -8.90 18.80 9.93
C HIS A 560 -8.28 17.69 10.81
N MET A 561 -8.78 16.47 10.71
CA MET A 561 -8.23 15.30 11.39
C MET A 561 -6.77 15.08 10.99
N LEU A 562 -6.48 15.14 9.69
CA LEU A 562 -5.15 14.99 9.10
C LEU A 562 -4.18 16.07 9.59
N TYR A 563 -4.58 17.35 9.54
CA TYR A 563 -3.76 18.47 10.02
C TYR A 563 -3.54 18.45 11.53
N GLY A 564 -4.53 17.98 12.29
CA GLY A 564 -4.40 17.80 13.74
C GLY A 564 -3.63 16.55 14.17
N GLY A 565 -3.23 15.68 13.24
CA GLY A 565 -2.55 14.42 13.56
C GLY A 565 -3.43 13.39 14.30
N ILE A 566 -4.75 13.58 14.33
CA ILE A 566 -5.67 12.71 15.07
C ILE A 566 -5.65 11.27 14.49
N GLN A 567 -5.52 11.13 13.17
CA GLN A 567 -5.33 9.84 12.50
C GLN A 567 -4.10 9.09 13.00
N LEU A 568 -3.03 9.79 13.37
CA LEU A 568 -1.82 9.16 13.92
C LEU A 568 -2.08 8.64 15.34
N LYS A 569 -2.86 9.38 16.13
CA LYS A 569 -3.30 8.95 17.47
C LYS A 569 -4.23 7.74 17.41
N ILE A 570 -5.18 7.70 16.47
CA ILE A 570 -6.03 6.52 16.26
C ILE A 570 -5.17 5.34 15.80
N ARG A 571 -4.26 5.56 14.84
CA ARG A 571 -3.34 4.51 14.35
C ARG A 571 -2.46 3.96 15.47
N SER A 572 -1.97 4.80 16.38
CA SER A 572 -1.07 4.35 17.45
C SER A 572 -1.75 3.40 18.44
N LYS A 573 -3.07 3.46 18.63
CA LYS A 573 -3.83 2.47 19.41
C LYS A 573 -3.55 1.05 18.91
N TYR A 574 -3.63 0.85 17.59
CA TYR A 574 -3.42 -0.45 16.95
C TYR A 574 -1.94 -0.79 16.79
N TRP A 575 -1.10 0.23 16.58
CA TRP A 575 0.35 0.05 16.46
C TRP A 575 1.02 -0.39 17.78
N ARG A 576 0.48 0.03 18.93
CA ARG A 576 0.97 -0.41 20.26
C ARG A 576 0.87 -1.91 20.48
N VAL A 577 -0.13 -2.58 19.90
CA VAL A 577 -0.27 -4.04 19.98
C VAL A 577 0.92 -4.70 19.27
N ILE A 578 1.28 -4.17 18.11
CA ILE A 578 2.43 -4.62 17.32
C ILE A 578 3.73 -4.38 18.09
N GLU A 579 3.95 -3.15 18.60
CA GLU A 579 5.15 -2.79 19.35
C GLU A 579 5.34 -3.65 20.60
N LYS A 580 4.25 -3.97 21.31
CA LYS A 580 4.29 -4.86 22.46
C LYS A 580 4.73 -6.28 22.06
N MET A 581 4.28 -6.78 20.92
CA MET A 581 4.67 -8.12 20.49
C MET A 581 6.09 -8.16 19.93
N GLU A 582 6.50 -7.14 19.18
CA GLU A 582 7.88 -7.00 18.70
C GLU A 582 8.88 -6.83 19.85
N SER A 583 8.51 -6.14 20.93
CA SER A 583 9.36 -6.04 22.12
C SER A 583 9.48 -7.37 22.87
N LEU A 584 8.40 -8.16 22.90
CA LEU A 584 8.43 -9.53 23.43
C LEU A 584 9.35 -10.42 22.60
N ASP A 585 9.26 -10.40 21.26
CA ASP A 585 10.17 -11.13 20.38
C ASP A 585 11.63 -10.76 20.64
N ASN A 586 11.93 -9.47 20.67
CA ASN A 586 13.29 -8.99 20.95
C ASN A 586 13.77 -9.40 22.34
N SER A 587 12.87 -9.45 23.33
CA SER A 587 13.21 -9.91 24.68
C SER A 587 13.48 -11.41 24.75
N ILE A 588 12.78 -12.22 23.96
CA ILE A 588 13.01 -13.66 23.84
C ILE A 588 14.34 -13.91 23.15
N ASP A 589 14.63 -13.18 22.07
CA ASP A 589 15.90 -13.32 21.34
C ASP A 589 17.11 -12.79 22.14
N MET A 590 16.91 -11.85 23.07
CA MET A 590 17.95 -11.31 23.97
C MET A 590 17.96 -11.98 25.35
N ALA A 591 17.10 -12.95 25.63
CA ALA A 591 17.10 -13.64 26.91
C ALA A 591 18.42 -14.42 27.05
N ASP A 592 19.13 -14.22 28.18
CA ASP A 592 20.34 -14.97 28.51
C ASP A 592 19.98 -16.44 28.75
N GLU A 593 19.92 -17.24 27.69
CA GLU A 593 19.78 -18.69 27.83
C GLU A 593 21.08 -19.27 28.41
N PRO A 594 21.02 -20.02 29.53
CA PRO A 594 22.19 -20.68 30.06
C PRO A 594 22.71 -21.72 29.04
N LEU A 595 24.03 -21.83 28.92
CA LEU A 595 24.66 -22.80 28.03
C LEU A 595 24.33 -24.23 28.48
N THR A 596 23.45 -24.92 27.75
CA THR A 596 23.04 -26.31 28.04
C THR A 596 23.87 -27.34 27.26
N PHE A 597 23.76 -28.62 27.62
CA PHE A 597 24.40 -29.72 26.88
C PHE A 597 24.00 -29.78 25.40
N TYR A 598 22.78 -29.35 25.07
CA TYR A 598 22.29 -29.26 23.70
C TYR A 598 23.17 -28.37 22.82
N HIS A 599 23.70 -27.29 23.40
CA HIS A 599 24.59 -26.37 22.70
C HIS A 599 25.95 -27.00 22.37
N LEU A 600 26.43 -27.94 23.19
CA LEU A 600 27.74 -28.59 23.05
C LEU A 600 27.70 -29.91 22.27
N GLU A 601 26.52 -30.36 21.82
CA GLU A 601 26.34 -31.63 21.13
C GLU A 601 27.29 -31.79 19.93
N GLY A 602 27.45 -30.74 19.12
CA GLY A 602 28.34 -30.76 17.96
C GLY A 602 29.81 -31.01 18.32
N ALA A 603 30.29 -30.45 19.45
CA ALA A 603 31.66 -30.65 19.91
C ALA A 603 31.89 -32.10 20.38
N PHE A 604 30.92 -32.66 21.13
CA PHE A 604 30.98 -34.06 21.55
C PHE A 604 30.88 -35.03 20.36
N ALA A 605 30.02 -34.74 19.38
CA ALA A 605 29.93 -35.53 18.15
C ALA A 605 31.25 -35.53 17.38
N PHE A 606 31.91 -34.37 17.28
CA PHE A 606 33.22 -34.26 16.63
C PHE A 606 34.32 -35.03 17.39
N LEU A 607 34.31 -34.98 18.73
CA LEU A 607 35.23 -35.74 19.56
C LEU A 607 35.06 -37.25 19.37
N ILE A 608 33.81 -37.75 19.39
CA ILE A 608 33.49 -39.16 19.15
C ILE A 608 33.96 -39.59 17.76
N LEU A 609 33.68 -38.78 16.73
CA LEU A 609 34.14 -39.03 15.36
C LEU A 609 35.67 -39.13 15.31
N GLY A 610 36.38 -38.23 16.00
CA GLY A 610 37.83 -38.25 16.12
C GLY A 610 38.36 -39.53 16.77
N TYR A 611 37.75 -40.00 17.86
CA TYR A 611 38.13 -41.28 18.49
C TYR A 611 37.88 -42.48 17.59
N VAL A 612 36.75 -42.52 16.88
CA VAL A 612 36.44 -43.60 15.93
C VAL A 612 37.48 -43.63 14.81
N LEU A 613 37.78 -42.49 14.19
CA LEU A 613 38.79 -42.41 13.13
C LEU A 613 40.18 -42.78 13.63
N GLY A 614 40.57 -42.31 14.82
CA GLY A 614 41.83 -42.66 15.45
C GLY A 614 41.96 -44.17 15.71
N PHE A 615 40.89 -44.79 16.23
CA PHE A 615 40.83 -46.25 16.43
C PHE A 615 40.93 -47.02 15.12
N LEU A 616 40.25 -46.59 14.07
CA LEU A 616 40.32 -47.20 12.74
C LEU A 616 41.72 -47.11 12.14
N ILE A 617 42.39 -45.96 12.26
CA ILE A 617 43.77 -45.77 11.80
C ILE A 617 44.72 -46.70 12.56
N LEU A 618 44.59 -46.79 13.88
CA LEU A 618 45.38 -47.70 14.71
C LEU A 618 45.16 -49.17 14.32
N ALA A 619 43.91 -49.58 14.12
CA ALA A 619 43.57 -50.92 13.67
C ALA A 619 44.19 -51.22 12.30
N MET A 620 44.12 -50.27 11.36
CA MET A 620 44.75 -50.38 10.04
C MET A 620 46.27 -50.49 10.14
N GLU A 621 46.92 -49.71 11.01
CA GLU A 621 48.36 -49.79 11.24
C GLU A 621 48.77 -51.17 11.77
N ILE A 622 48.03 -51.71 12.74
CA ILE A 622 48.26 -53.04 13.30
C ILE A 622 48.09 -54.12 12.22
N ILE A 623 47.06 -54.01 11.38
CA ILE A 623 46.82 -54.94 10.26
C ILE A 623 47.96 -54.87 9.25
N ILE A 624 48.36 -53.67 8.81
CA ILE A 624 49.47 -53.47 7.86
C ILE A 624 50.78 -54.01 8.44
N TYR A 625 51.07 -53.73 9.71
CA TYR A 625 52.26 -54.23 10.40
C TYR A 625 52.27 -55.77 10.44
N ARG A 626 51.15 -56.40 10.82
CA ARG A 626 51.01 -57.87 10.83
C ARG A 626 51.16 -58.47 9.43
N CYS A 627 50.57 -57.85 8.41
CA CYS A 627 50.70 -58.27 7.01
C CYS A 627 52.14 -58.18 6.51
N LYS A 628 52.84 -57.06 6.76
CA LYS A 628 54.27 -56.90 6.44
C LYS A 628 55.14 -57.91 7.19
N LYS A 629 54.89 -58.14 8.48
CA LYS A 629 55.62 -59.14 9.29
C LYS A 629 55.41 -60.56 8.78
N ARG A 630 54.18 -60.92 8.40
CA ARG A 630 53.85 -62.23 7.81
C ARG A 630 54.52 -62.43 6.44
N LYS A 631 54.55 -61.40 5.58
CA LYS A 631 55.24 -61.41 4.29
C LYS A 631 56.77 -61.54 4.47
N ASN A 632 57.34 -60.82 5.44
CA ASN A 632 58.77 -60.92 5.76
C ASN A 632 59.17 -62.27 6.37
N ARG A 633 58.32 -62.89 7.21
CA ARG A 633 58.53 -64.27 7.69
C ARG A 633 58.50 -65.28 6.54
N LYS A 634 57.47 -65.25 5.70
CA LYS A 634 57.39 -66.11 4.50
C LYS A 634 58.61 -65.96 3.57
N MET A 635 59.10 -64.73 3.35
CA MET A 635 60.32 -64.51 2.55
C MET A 635 61.60 -65.04 3.22
N LYS A 636 61.72 -64.94 4.56
CA LYS A 636 62.85 -65.52 5.29
C LYS A 636 62.83 -67.05 5.21
N ASP A 637 61.66 -67.67 5.32
CA ASP A 637 61.51 -69.14 5.21
C ASP A 637 61.87 -69.64 3.80
N ILE A 638 61.44 -68.93 2.75
CA ILE A 638 61.82 -69.24 1.35
C ILE A 638 63.35 -69.11 1.13
N ARG A 639 63.99 -68.08 1.69
CA ARG A 639 65.46 -67.93 1.61
C ARG A 639 66.19 -69.04 2.38
N HIS A 640 65.66 -69.48 3.51
CA HIS A 640 66.23 -70.58 4.29
C HIS A 640 66.12 -71.93 3.57
N LEU A 641 64.98 -72.19 2.91
CA LEU A 641 64.78 -73.36 2.04
C LEU A 641 65.72 -73.36 0.83
N LYS A 642 65.93 -72.20 0.18
CA LYS A 642 66.92 -72.06 -0.91
C LYS A 642 68.36 -72.32 -0.44
N ARG A 643 68.76 -71.82 0.73
CA ARG A 643 70.08 -72.13 1.33
C ARG A 643 70.25 -73.61 1.65
N LYS A 644 69.23 -74.26 2.21
CA LYS A 644 69.28 -75.70 2.53
C LYS A 644 69.37 -76.57 1.27
N LYS A 645 68.72 -76.15 0.17
CA LYS A 645 68.81 -76.81 -1.14
C LYS A 645 70.20 -76.65 -1.77
N ASN A 646 70.82 -75.46 -1.68
CA ASN A 646 72.19 -75.24 -2.17
C ASN A 646 73.23 -76.03 -1.36
N ASN A 647 73.08 -76.15 -0.04
CA ASN A 647 74.01 -76.94 0.78
C ASN A 647 73.91 -78.45 0.46
N LYS A 648 72.70 -78.98 0.20
CA LYS A 648 72.52 -80.38 -0.23
C LYS A 648 73.12 -80.69 -1.61
N VAL A 649 73.19 -79.71 -2.50
CA VAL A 649 73.84 -79.87 -3.82
C VAL A 649 75.36 -79.89 -3.70
N HIS A 650 75.93 -79.29 -2.66
CA HIS A 650 77.37 -79.34 -2.37
C HIS A 650 77.81 -80.62 -1.66
N GLU A 651 76.91 -81.36 -1.01
CA GLU A 651 77.20 -82.62 -0.30
C GLU A 651 77.13 -83.86 -1.21
N ILE A 652 76.59 -83.73 -2.44
CA ILE A 652 76.42 -84.81 -3.42
C ILE A 652 77.48 -84.71 -4.55
N ARG A 653 78.43 -83.79 -4.43
CA ARG A 653 79.52 -83.55 -5.38
C ARG A 653 80.85 -83.73 -4.66
#